data_AF-A0AAD5T6H5-F1
#
_entry.id   AF-A0AAD5T6H5-F1
#
_cell.length_a   1.000
_cell.length_b   1.000
_cell.length_c   1.000
_cell.angle_alpha   90.00
_cell.angle_beta   90.00
_cell.angle_gamma   90.00
#
_symmetry.space_group_name_H-M   'P 1'
#
loop_
_entity.id
_entity.type
_entity.pdbx_description
1 polymer ?
#
loop_
_entity_poly.entity_id
_entity_poly.type
_entity_poly.pdbx_seq_one_letter_code
_entity_poly.pdbx_strand_id
1 'polypeptide(L)'
;MMQKAKAAGVNCIETYLFWNLHEKVKGKHDFTGNLDFLHFIQCAQDAGLYVIIRIGPYICAETNYGGYPAWLRDIPGIEIRTNSEPYKKEMEKWVRVVGNMLRPTLAPNGGPVILLQIENEYNLVAKRNGEEGQKYLAWAIQLAQSLELTVPWVMCLGGMPGAIETINGHYGHVFVDELRAVRPNQPMIWTENWPGWYDTWTTPHRIRSAENVAYGSARFIAQGGTGINYYMYHGGTNFEKYSSFLQTTSYDYGAPLDEFGFDTTKSKHLADFHSIIFKHANMLLSIEHAPTGVSIGENCLQFTFADTLSFLCNDAVEGTEPVSVKVTLFGFSTPFNYVLPGRTVLIIDAKTGSILFDSSKVKESSIVSKKYTPSGVALEWKQWVEPLPNFRPVVGTPPVTTEDPVEMLTLTKDLTDYAWYSVALPANTKSVKFTGVSDIVHLFVNDTYVATTRPNLDENRTSINGADFTEEFNLPSLSEPSTLNVLVTAIGLIRGDWMIGDTNMVNEKKGIWGVTQVQVEGSEAPVVLKNWTIQPYLIGELLGLDSANAPTVASVLPTTTTATVAVAGIPRWYISAPFDVSLENDDVGFTLNMSSMYKGAIYINGKNVGRHFITPTFPSAEAFAWLSNAVTEAEVGPPVQTQYHLPREYLKPSGNTLVVLEEGAKNIDIGKAFVKIVKNKAYYKRYQTKYRRRREGKTDYQSRKALVTQAKNKYNSPKYRLVVRITNKDIVAQIVYAKIQGDVVLAAAYSHELPRYGVKVGLTNWSAAYCTGLLIARRLLTQLNLADKYEGNQEIDGTYYEVEAVDDAPRPFQCFLDVGLRRTTTGSRVFGVLKGAVDGGLKIPHSENRFPGWDTSSKELDAETLRKYIVGGHVSEYMAELEEDDEDSYKRQFAKYIEEEISPDDFEELYEKAHEAIRENPERIAKEHEYDDEAKEKLKKFKMQRRNLKQRVDRIKQKKASWLAKRAAEE
;
A
#
# COMPACT_ATOMS: atom_id res chain seq x y z
N MET A 1 0.75 -2.95 2.53
CA MET A 1 0.12 -1.76 1.90
C MET A 1 0.96 -1.15 0.79
N MET A 2 2.26 -0.87 1.01
CA MET A 2 3.18 -0.32 0.00
C MET A 2 3.19 -1.09 -1.33
N GLN A 3 3.17 -2.42 -1.29
CA GLN A 3 3.06 -3.23 -2.51
C GLN A 3 1.77 -2.98 -3.31
N LYS A 4 0.64 -2.69 -2.64
CA LYS A 4 -0.63 -2.32 -3.29
C LYS A 4 -0.50 -0.95 -3.95
N ALA A 5 0.07 0.03 -3.25
CA ALA A 5 0.36 1.35 -3.80
C ALA A 5 1.24 1.26 -5.07
N LYS A 6 2.36 0.54 -4.97
CA LYS A 6 3.25 0.30 -6.12
C LYS A 6 2.52 -0.36 -7.30
N ALA A 7 1.68 -1.35 -7.02
CA ALA A 7 0.92 -2.05 -8.05
C ALA A 7 -0.13 -1.15 -8.73
N ALA A 8 -0.64 -0.14 -8.02
CA ALA A 8 -1.54 0.88 -8.56
C ALA A 8 -0.81 2.02 -9.31
N GLY A 9 0.50 1.93 -9.51
CA GLY A 9 1.28 2.94 -10.24
C GLY A 9 1.82 4.08 -9.40
N VAL A 10 1.65 4.04 -8.08
CA VAL A 10 2.33 4.97 -7.16
C VAL A 10 3.84 4.68 -7.18
N ASN A 11 4.66 5.72 -7.27
CA ASN A 11 6.12 5.62 -7.29
C ASN A 11 6.79 6.18 -6.03
N CYS A 12 6.05 6.91 -5.19
CA CYS A 12 6.54 7.58 -4.00
C CYS A 12 5.51 7.49 -2.87
N ILE A 13 5.96 7.34 -1.62
CA ILE A 13 5.13 7.42 -0.43
C ILE A 13 5.53 8.66 0.36
N GLU A 14 4.56 9.42 0.81
CA GLU A 14 4.76 10.54 1.71
C GLU A 14 4.28 10.17 3.12
N THR A 15 5.00 10.62 4.15
CA THR A 15 4.54 10.52 5.54
C THR A 15 5.00 11.72 6.35
N TYR A 16 4.15 12.12 7.30
CA TYR A 16 4.56 12.97 8.41
C TYR A 16 5.39 12.21 9.44
N LEU A 17 6.07 12.94 10.32
CA LEU A 17 6.63 12.43 11.58
C LEU A 17 5.91 13.05 12.78
N PHE A 18 5.49 12.20 13.71
CA PHE A 18 4.58 12.55 14.80
C PHE A 18 5.37 12.81 16.09
N TRP A 19 5.86 14.04 16.28
CA TRP A 19 6.72 14.39 17.43
C TRP A 19 6.07 14.02 18.77
N ASN A 20 4.78 14.29 18.93
CA ASN A 20 3.97 13.90 20.09
C ASN A 20 4.07 12.41 20.46
N LEU A 21 4.14 11.53 19.47
CA LEU A 21 4.26 10.09 19.69
C LEU A 21 5.70 9.67 19.91
N HIS A 22 6.64 10.27 19.17
CA HIS A 22 8.06 9.97 19.31
C HIS A 22 8.67 10.51 20.61
N GLU A 23 8.11 11.56 21.23
CA GLU A 23 8.62 12.15 22.47
C GLU A 23 7.47 12.44 23.45
N LYS A 24 6.69 11.40 23.80
CA LYS A 24 5.56 11.51 24.76
C LYS A 24 5.99 12.14 26.09
N VAL A 25 7.24 11.89 26.52
CA VAL A 25 7.86 12.50 27.70
C VAL A 25 9.11 13.25 27.25
N LYS A 26 9.24 14.51 27.64
CA LYS A 26 10.38 15.36 27.29
C LYS A 26 11.72 14.66 27.55
N GLY A 27 12.56 14.61 26.53
CA GLY A 27 13.88 13.97 26.51
C GLY A 27 13.88 12.46 26.28
N LYS A 28 12.71 11.80 26.19
CA LYS A 28 12.60 10.35 26.01
C LYS A 28 11.98 10.03 24.64
N HIS A 29 12.84 9.65 23.71
CA HIS A 29 12.42 9.30 22.36
C HIS A 29 12.03 7.82 22.24
N ASP A 30 10.98 7.53 21.47
CA ASP A 30 10.57 6.18 21.05
C ASP A 30 10.49 6.09 19.52
N PHE A 31 11.28 5.19 18.96
CA PHE A 31 11.35 4.87 17.53
C PHE A 31 11.16 3.38 17.30
N THR A 32 10.38 2.71 18.15
CA THR A 32 10.16 1.26 18.10
C THR A 32 8.73 0.90 17.67
N GLY A 33 8.54 -0.34 17.23
CA GLY A 33 7.21 -0.84 16.83
C GLY A 33 6.59 0.00 15.72
N ASN A 34 5.38 0.51 15.95
CA ASN A 34 4.66 1.35 14.97
C ASN A 34 5.27 2.76 14.81
N LEU A 35 6.23 3.14 15.67
CA LEU A 35 6.97 4.40 15.60
C LEU A 35 8.36 4.23 14.96
N ASP A 36 8.70 3.05 14.44
CA ASP A 36 9.95 2.84 13.70
C ASP A 36 9.83 3.36 12.26
N PHE A 37 10.01 4.68 12.10
CA PHE A 37 9.93 5.32 10.79
C PHE A 37 11.08 4.90 9.86
N LEU A 38 12.23 4.45 10.40
CA LEU A 38 13.33 3.93 9.58
C LEU A 38 12.95 2.59 8.97
N HIS A 39 12.29 1.72 9.73
CA HIS A 39 11.72 0.49 9.20
C HIS A 39 10.61 0.75 8.16
N PHE A 40 9.78 1.78 8.37
CA PHE A 40 8.81 2.22 7.36
C PHE A 40 9.52 2.64 6.06
N ILE A 41 10.57 3.46 6.15
CA ILE A 41 11.38 3.88 4.98
C ILE A 41 12.00 2.66 4.29
N GLN A 42 12.55 1.72 5.05
CA GLN A 42 13.11 0.47 4.50
C GLN A 42 12.04 -0.35 3.77
N CYS A 43 10.84 -0.48 4.32
CA CYS A 43 9.73 -1.17 3.65
C CYS A 43 9.37 -0.51 2.31
N ALA A 44 9.43 0.83 2.23
CA ALA A 44 9.18 1.55 0.98
C ALA A 44 10.30 1.28 -0.04
N GLN A 45 11.56 1.29 0.40
CA GLN A 45 12.70 0.92 -0.43
C GLN A 45 12.60 -0.50 -0.97
N ASP A 46 12.26 -1.47 -0.12
CA ASP A 46 12.08 -2.89 -0.49
C ASP A 46 10.93 -3.07 -1.50
N ALA A 47 9.90 -2.23 -1.43
CA ALA A 47 8.81 -2.18 -2.40
C ALA A 47 9.18 -1.44 -3.71
N GLY A 48 10.36 -0.81 -3.78
CA GLY A 48 10.83 -0.01 -4.90
C GLY A 48 10.09 1.32 -5.04
N LEU A 49 9.77 1.95 -3.92
CA LEU A 49 9.13 3.27 -3.84
C LEU A 49 10.13 4.30 -3.31
N TYR A 50 10.03 5.53 -3.80
CA TYR A 50 10.67 6.69 -3.18
C TYR A 50 9.89 7.12 -1.94
N VAL A 51 10.50 7.98 -1.12
CA VAL A 51 9.88 8.52 0.09
C VAL A 51 10.02 10.04 0.18
N ILE A 52 8.95 10.71 0.59
CA ILE A 52 8.95 12.11 1.06
C ILE A 52 8.70 12.07 2.57
N ILE A 53 9.59 12.68 3.35
CA ILE A 53 9.43 12.79 4.81
C ILE A 53 9.08 14.22 5.18
N ARG A 54 7.90 14.41 5.76
CA ARG A 54 7.45 15.71 6.27
C ARG A 54 7.73 15.78 7.76
N ILE A 55 8.88 16.35 8.12
CA ILE A 55 9.43 16.32 9.49
C ILE A 55 8.59 17.17 10.46
N GLY A 56 7.92 18.20 9.96
CA GLY A 56 7.19 19.16 10.79
C GLY A 56 8.12 20.24 11.39
N PRO A 57 8.10 20.52 12.70
CA PRO A 57 7.46 19.71 13.75
C PRO A 57 5.94 19.85 13.84
N TYR A 58 5.39 20.98 13.40
CA TYR A 58 3.94 21.08 13.19
C TYR A 58 3.57 20.30 11.94
N ILE A 59 2.57 19.43 12.03
CA ILE A 59 2.11 18.62 10.89
C ILE A 59 0.62 18.73 10.62
N CYS A 60 -0.16 19.40 11.48
CA CYS A 60 -1.62 19.42 11.42
C CYS A 60 -2.20 17.98 11.47
N ALA A 61 -2.40 17.37 10.31
CA ALA A 61 -2.66 15.95 10.05
C ALA A 61 -3.83 15.33 10.83
N GLU A 62 -4.78 16.14 11.31
CA GLU A 62 -5.91 15.69 12.15
C GLU A 62 -5.49 14.86 13.37
N THR A 63 -4.24 15.03 13.81
CA THR A 63 -3.70 14.35 14.99
C THR A 63 -3.73 15.27 16.20
N ASN A 64 -3.71 14.65 17.38
CA ASN A 64 -3.68 15.32 18.67
C ASN A 64 -2.57 16.38 18.72
N TYR A 65 -2.97 17.61 19.04
CA TYR A 65 -2.11 18.78 19.15
C TYR A 65 -1.29 19.14 17.90
N GLY A 66 -1.77 18.78 16.70
CA GLY A 66 -1.09 19.07 15.43
C GLY A 66 0.27 18.38 15.30
N GLY A 67 0.48 17.31 16.07
CA GLY A 67 1.72 16.55 16.16
C GLY A 67 2.68 17.00 17.27
N TYR A 68 2.33 18.03 18.04
CA TYR A 68 3.16 18.51 19.14
C TYR A 68 3.00 17.68 20.42
N PRO A 69 4.09 17.36 21.14
CA PRO A 69 3.97 16.81 22.47
C PRO A 69 3.25 17.79 23.41
N ALA A 70 2.29 17.30 24.19
CA ALA A 70 1.49 18.14 25.09
C ALA A 70 2.37 18.89 26.12
N TRP A 71 3.52 18.34 26.52
CA TRP A 71 4.44 18.99 27.46
C TRP A 71 5.08 20.28 26.92
N LEU A 72 5.02 20.56 25.61
CA LEU A 72 5.56 21.80 25.05
C LEU A 72 4.89 23.03 25.67
N ARG A 73 3.58 22.97 25.90
CA ARG A 73 2.80 24.08 26.48
C ARG A 73 3.24 24.48 27.89
N ASP A 74 3.87 23.56 28.62
CA ASP A 74 4.30 23.78 30.00
C ASP A 74 5.65 24.53 30.07
N ILE A 75 6.27 24.83 28.92
CA ILE A 75 7.54 25.56 28.89
C ILE A 75 7.29 27.06 29.14
N PRO A 76 7.93 27.66 30.17
CA PRO A 76 7.70 29.07 30.47
C PRO A 76 8.01 30.00 29.28
N GLY A 77 7.07 30.88 28.96
CA GLY A 77 7.21 31.89 27.90
C GLY A 77 7.23 31.32 26.47
N ILE A 78 6.85 30.06 26.27
CA ILE A 78 6.76 29.48 24.93
C ILE A 78 5.59 30.05 24.15
N GLU A 79 5.84 30.36 22.88
CA GLU A 79 4.79 30.57 21.89
C GLU A 79 5.13 29.70 20.68
N ILE A 80 4.19 28.86 20.28
CA ILE A 80 4.43 27.87 19.23
C ILE A 80 4.27 28.52 17.86
N ARG A 81 5.09 28.11 16.88
CA ARG A 81 5.06 28.58 15.49
C ARG A 81 5.21 30.10 15.34
N THR A 82 6.07 30.71 16.13
CA THR A 82 6.50 32.12 16.00
C THR A 82 7.98 32.23 16.37
N ASN A 83 8.55 33.44 16.35
CA ASN A 83 9.96 33.71 16.67
C ASN A 83 10.25 33.63 18.19
N SER A 84 9.75 32.59 18.85
CA SER A 84 9.93 32.33 20.27
C SER A 84 11.19 31.49 20.49
N GLU A 85 12.15 31.99 21.27
CA GLU A 85 13.39 31.25 21.59
C GLU A 85 13.15 29.91 22.29
N PRO A 86 12.25 29.79 23.30
CA PRO A 86 11.90 28.49 23.88
C PRO A 86 11.39 27.48 22.84
N TYR A 87 10.54 27.92 21.91
CA TYR A 87 10.00 27.05 20.87
C TYR A 87 11.07 26.63 19.86
N LYS A 88 11.84 27.60 19.32
CA LYS A 88 12.94 27.34 18.38
C LYS A 88 13.95 26.36 18.95
N LYS A 89 14.29 26.48 20.24
CA LYS A 89 15.20 25.55 20.93
C LYS A 89 14.69 24.11 20.96
N GLU A 90 13.40 23.89 21.22
CA GLU A 90 12.86 22.51 21.24
C GLU A 90 12.66 21.97 19.82
N MET A 91 12.18 22.80 18.88
CA MET A 91 12.09 22.43 17.46
C MET A 91 13.46 22.05 16.89
N GLU A 92 14.52 22.81 17.20
CA GLU A 92 15.88 22.50 16.75
C GLU A 92 16.35 21.12 17.21
N LYS A 93 16.10 20.77 18.48
CA LYS A 93 16.47 19.44 19.00
C LYS A 93 15.77 18.34 18.22
N TRP A 94 14.44 18.44 18.06
CA TRP A 94 13.65 17.47 17.31
C TRP A 94 14.16 17.29 15.88
N VAL A 95 14.28 18.41 15.15
CA VAL A 95 14.72 18.43 13.76
C VAL A 95 16.14 17.88 13.60
N ARG A 96 17.06 18.18 14.53
CA ARG A 96 18.43 17.62 14.51
C ARG A 96 18.46 16.13 14.80
N VAL A 97 17.68 15.64 15.78
CA VAL A 97 17.59 14.21 16.10
C VAL A 97 17.12 13.43 14.87
N VAL A 98 15.98 13.83 14.30
CA VAL A 98 15.40 13.19 13.13
C VAL A 98 16.29 13.34 11.89
N GLY A 99 16.79 14.54 11.63
CA GLY A 99 17.64 14.83 10.48
C GLY A 99 18.91 13.95 10.45
N ASN A 100 19.53 13.73 11.61
CA ASN A 100 20.68 12.84 11.73
C ASN A 100 20.32 11.37 11.43
N MET A 101 19.16 10.91 11.88
CA MET A 101 18.67 9.55 11.61
C MET A 101 18.30 9.33 10.13
N LEU A 102 17.81 10.36 9.45
CA LEU A 102 17.43 10.30 8.03
C LEU A 102 18.62 10.33 7.07
N ARG A 103 19.79 10.84 7.49
CA ARG A 103 20.99 10.95 6.63
C ARG A 103 21.32 9.66 5.86
N PRO A 104 21.40 8.46 6.46
CA PRO A 104 21.67 7.23 5.71
C PRO A 104 20.55 6.83 4.74
N THR A 105 19.33 7.33 4.92
CA THR A 105 18.17 6.96 4.08
C THR A 105 17.95 7.90 2.88
N LEU A 106 18.78 8.93 2.73
CA LEU A 106 18.68 9.88 1.61
C LEU A 106 19.07 9.23 0.29
N ALA A 107 18.41 9.63 -0.80
CA ALA A 107 18.66 9.10 -2.13
C ALA A 107 20.12 9.19 -2.60
N PRO A 108 20.85 10.31 -2.40
CA PRO A 108 22.28 10.37 -2.71
C PRO A 108 23.15 9.40 -1.90
N ASN A 109 22.67 8.94 -0.75
CA ASN A 109 23.34 7.97 0.12
C ASN A 109 22.85 6.53 -0.14
N GLY A 110 22.05 6.31 -1.19
CA GLY A 110 21.54 4.99 -1.58
C GLY A 110 20.21 4.58 -0.96
N GLY A 111 19.56 5.45 -0.19
CA GLY A 111 18.21 5.23 0.35
C GLY A 111 17.09 5.72 -0.58
N PRO A 112 15.82 5.66 -0.17
CA PRO A 112 14.68 6.06 -1.02
C PRO A 112 14.20 7.51 -0.78
N VAL A 113 14.70 8.23 0.22
CA VAL A 113 14.18 9.55 0.60
C VAL A 113 14.65 10.62 -0.39
N ILE A 114 13.71 11.28 -1.06
CA ILE A 114 13.98 12.25 -2.15
C ILE A 114 13.65 13.70 -1.81
N LEU A 115 12.74 13.95 -0.86
CA LEU A 115 12.36 15.29 -0.42
C LEU A 115 12.10 15.27 1.10
N LEU A 116 12.40 16.40 1.74
CA LEU A 116 12.12 16.64 3.15
C LEU A 116 11.25 17.90 3.29
N GLN A 117 10.27 17.89 4.19
CA GLN A 117 9.51 19.11 4.52
C GLN A 117 9.86 19.60 5.92
N ILE A 118 10.00 20.92 6.03
CA ILE A 118 10.06 21.67 7.29
C ILE A 118 8.81 22.55 7.38
N GLU A 119 8.22 22.66 8.57
CA GLU A 119 6.92 23.33 8.77
C GLU A 119 5.77 22.67 7.99
N ASN A 120 4.55 23.21 8.15
CA ASN A 120 3.36 22.78 7.45
C ASN A 120 2.30 23.89 7.36
N GLU A 121 1.94 24.31 6.14
CA GLU A 121 0.86 25.27 5.87
C GLU A 121 0.92 26.55 6.72
N TYR A 122 2.10 27.18 6.75
CA TYR A 122 2.32 28.34 7.62
C TYR A 122 1.49 29.56 7.24
N ASN A 123 1.03 29.67 5.99
CA ASN A 123 0.13 30.76 5.59
C ASN A 123 -1.15 30.84 6.43
N LEU A 124 -1.61 29.72 7.02
CA LEU A 124 -2.79 29.70 7.89
C LEU A 124 -2.61 30.55 9.16
N VAL A 125 -1.37 30.75 9.62
CA VAL A 125 -1.04 31.52 10.83
C VAL A 125 -0.22 32.79 10.55
N ALA A 126 0.16 33.02 9.28
CA ALA A 126 1.03 34.11 8.88
C ALA A 126 0.47 35.49 9.27
N LYS A 127 -0.84 35.71 9.12
CA LYS A 127 -1.49 36.98 9.47
C LYS A 127 -1.30 37.34 10.94
N ARG A 128 -1.47 36.37 11.85
CA ARG A 128 -1.33 36.60 13.29
C ARG A 128 0.11 36.90 13.66
N ASN A 129 1.04 36.14 13.11
CA ASN A 129 2.45 36.21 13.51
C ASN A 129 3.21 37.37 12.84
N GLY A 130 2.70 37.92 11.74
CA GLY A 130 3.28 39.09 11.07
C GLY A 130 4.78 38.94 10.78
N GLU A 131 5.55 39.98 11.12
CA GLU A 131 7.01 40.00 10.93
C GLU A 131 7.74 38.93 11.75
N GLU A 132 7.29 38.64 12.98
CA GLU A 132 7.89 37.58 13.80
C GLU A 132 7.73 36.21 13.13
N GLY A 133 6.61 36.00 12.43
CA GLY A 133 6.42 34.80 11.64
C GLY A 133 7.42 34.66 10.49
N GLN A 134 7.76 35.75 9.82
CA GLN A 134 8.76 35.74 8.74
C GLN A 134 10.17 35.48 9.29
N LYS A 135 10.52 36.05 10.46
CA LYS A 135 11.79 35.77 11.15
C LYS A 135 11.90 34.29 11.54
N TYR A 136 10.81 33.71 12.05
CA TYR A 136 10.75 32.29 12.37
C TYR A 136 10.94 31.41 11.13
N LEU A 137 10.24 31.68 10.03
CA LEU A 137 10.39 30.90 8.79
C LEU A 137 11.80 30.99 8.20
N ALA A 138 12.41 32.19 8.22
CA ALA A 138 13.79 32.38 7.78
C ALA A 138 14.77 31.56 8.65
N TRP A 139 14.57 31.55 9.97
CA TRP A 139 15.33 30.70 10.89
C TRP A 139 15.10 29.21 10.63
N ALA A 140 13.86 28.76 10.37
CA ALA A 140 13.55 27.36 10.11
C ALA A 140 14.27 26.85 8.84
N ILE A 141 14.33 27.67 7.79
CA ILE A 141 15.12 27.37 6.58
C ILE A 141 16.63 27.32 6.88
N GLN A 142 17.16 28.27 7.65
CA GLN A 142 18.57 28.26 8.05
C GLN A 142 18.91 27.00 8.85
N LEU A 143 18.03 26.59 9.77
CA LEU A 143 18.18 25.33 10.51
C LEU A 143 18.19 24.14 9.55
N ALA A 144 17.20 24.04 8.65
CA ALA A 144 17.09 22.96 7.67
C ALA A 144 18.35 22.86 6.78
N GLN A 145 18.88 23.99 6.32
CA GLN A 145 20.12 24.07 5.54
C GLN A 145 21.35 23.69 6.36
N SER A 146 21.42 24.09 7.65
CA SER A 146 22.53 23.76 8.55
C SER A 146 22.70 22.25 8.81
N LEU A 147 21.66 21.45 8.55
CA LEU A 147 21.75 20.00 8.65
C LEU A 147 22.52 19.38 7.48
N GLU A 148 22.74 20.11 6.38
CA GLU A 148 23.45 19.61 5.19
C GLU A 148 22.91 18.24 4.72
N LEU A 149 21.58 18.11 4.70
CA LEU A 149 20.90 16.94 4.12
C LEU A 149 20.85 17.14 2.61
N THR A 150 21.40 16.19 1.86
CA THR A 150 21.73 16.33 0.43
C THR A 150 20.53 16.18 -0.52
N VAL A 151 19.31 16.39 -0.03
CA VAL A 151 18.07 16.34 -0.80
C VAL A 151 17.30 17.66 -0.66
N PRO A 152 16.47 18.05 -1.64
CA PRO A 152 15.74 19.31 -1.56
C PRO A 152 14.77 19.36 -0.39
N TRP A 153 14.61 20.57 0.16
CA TRP A 153 13.59 20.89 1.14
C TRP A 153 12.34 21.46 0.46
N VAL A 154 11.18 21.13 0.98
CA VAL A 154 9.88 21.66 0.55
C VAL A 154 9.17 22.35 1.72
N MET A 155 8.23 23.24 1.40
CA MET A 155 7.28 23.84 2.33
C MET A 155 5.94 24.00 1.61
N CYS A 156 4.86 23.46 2.18
CA CYS A 156 3.52 23.61 1.62
C CYS A 156 2.83 24.89 2.13
N LEU A 157 2.10 25.58 1.24
CA LEU A 157 1.31 26.79 1.52
C LEU A 157 2.01 27.82 2.44
N GLY A 158 2.87 28.66 1.86
CA GLY A 158 3.62 29.69 2.58
C GLY A 158 5.12 29.41 2.64
N GLY A 159 5.71 29.10 1.48
CA GLY A 159 7.12 28.73 1.36
C GLY A 159 8.08 29.91 1.47
N MET A 160 9.19 29.71 2.18
CA MET A 160 10.29 30.68 2.27
C MET A 160 11.37 30.38 1.21
N PRO A 161 12.03 31.38 0.58
CA PRO A 161 13.16 31.14 -0.30
C PRO A 161 14.21 30.23 0.37
N GLY A 162 14.67 29.21 -0.36
CA GLY A 162 15.51 28.14 0.18
C GLY A 162 14.81 26.78 0.26
N ALA A 163 13.49 26.74 0.12
CA ALA A 163 12.69 25.54 -0.10
C ALA A 163 11.83 25.64 -1.37
N ILE A 164 11.41 24.49 -1.90
CA ILE A 164 10.41 24.40 -2.97
C ILE A 164 9.03 24.64 -2.34
N GLU A 165 8.29 25.60 -2.86
CA GLU A 165 6.93 25.87 -2.41
C GLU A 165 5.95 24.89 -3.08
N THR A 166 5.15 24.21 -2.26
CA THR A 166 4.24 23.15 -2.73
C THR A 166 2.77 23.47 -2.44
N ILE A 167 1.91 22.78 -3.17
CA ILE A 167 0.47 23.01 -3.18
C ILE A 167 -0.24 21.99 -2.31
N ASN A 168 -1.26 22.43 -1.57
CA ASN A 168 -2.25 21.58 -0.90
C ASN A 168 -3.65 22.03 -1.34
N GLY A 169 -4.59 21.09 -1.50
CA GLY A 169 -5.93 21.43 -1.97
C GLY A 169 -6.69 20.26 -2.60
N HIS A 170 -7.94 20.51 -2.99
CA HIS A 170 -8.71 19.61 -3.85
C HIS A 170 -8.31 19.71 -5.34
N TYR A 171 -7.83 20.87 -5.75
CA TYR A 171 -7.54 21.18 -7.15
C TYR A 171 -6.20 21.92 -7.27
N GLY A 172 -5.09 21.21 -7.51
CA GLY A 172 -3.77 21.84 -7.58
C GLY A 172 -3.59 22.78 -8.76
N HIS A 173 -4.34 22.58 -9.85
CA HIS A 173 -4.20 23.38 -11.08
C HIS A 173 -4.54 24.86 -10.89
N VAL A 174 -5.38 25.22 -9.90
CA VAL A 174 -5.78 26.61 -9.66
C VAL A 174 -4.65 27.48 -9.10
N PHE A 175 -3.58 26.86 -8.57
CA PHE A 175 -2.43 27.54 -7.98
C PHE A 175 -1.25 27.66 -8.93
N VAL A 176 -1.27 26.96 -10.08
CA VAL A 176 -0.09 26.80 -10.94
C VAL A 176 0.36 28.13 -11.54
N ASP A 177 -0.57 28.97 -12.01
CA ASP A 177 -0.22 30.21 -12.71
C ASP A 177 0.36 31.25 -11.73
N GLU A 178 -0.22 31.39 -10.54
CA GLU A 178 0.29 32.26 -9.47
C GLU A 178 1.69 31.80 -9.01
N LEU A 179 1.84 30.51 -8.70
CA LEU A 179 3.12 29.97 -8.26
C LEU A 179 4.20 30.07 -9.32
N ARG A 180 3.88 29.87 -10.60
CA ARG A 180 4.86 30.07 -11.70
C ARG A 180 5.28 31.53 -11.85
N ALA A 181 4.38 32.48 -11.62
CA ALA A 181 4.73 33.89 -11.70
C ALA A 181 5.74 34.29 -10.61
N VAL A 182 5.62 33.72 -9.40
CA VAL A 182 6.49 34.06 -8.25
C VAL A 182 7.67 33.10 -8.06
N ARG A 183 7.57 31.84 -8.53
CA ARG A 183 8.58 30.77 -8.48
C ARG A 183 8.78 30.10 -9.86
N PRO A 184 9.23 30.83 -10.90
CA PRO A 184 9.26 30.32 -12.28
C PRO A 184 10.16 29.09 -12.50
N ASN A 185 11.18 28.92 -11.65
CA ASN A 185 12.19 27.85 -11.79
C ASN A 185 11.96 26.66 -10.84
N GLN A 186 10.83 26.62 -10.12
CA GLN A 186 10.52 25.52 -9.22
C GLN A 186 9.58 24.49 -9.87
N PRO A 187 9.75 23.18 -9.56
CA PRO A 187 8.80 22.18 -10.01
C PRO A 187 7.44 22.39 -9.33
N MET A 188 6.35 22.18 -10.06
CA MET A 188 5.01 22.20 -9.50
C MET A 188 4.71 20.86 -8.83
N ILE A 189 4.71 20.84 -7.49
CA ILE A 189 4.46 19.65 -6.67
C ILE A 189 3.22 19.90 -5.81
N TRP A 190 2.29 18.96 -5.87
CA TRP A 190 1.07 18.94 -5.08
C TRP A 190 1.23 17.92 -3.95
N THR A 191 1.66 18.42 -2.78
CA THR A 191 1.95 17.61 -1.58
C THR A 191 0.68 17.07 -0.93
N GLU A 192 -0.47 17.70 -1.12
CA GLU A 192 -1.75 17.16 -0.64
C GLU A 192 -2.89 17.34 -1.63
N ASN A 193 -3.08 16.34 -2.49
CA ASN A 193 -4.31 16.17 -3.24
C ASN A 193 -5.32 15.38 -2.39
N TRP A 194 -6.30 16.08 -1.82
CA TRP A 194 -7.26 15.50 -0.88
C TRP A 194 -8.29 14.60 -1.58
N PRO A 195 -8.16 13.26 -1.57
CA PRO A 195 -9.04 12.40 -2.33
C PRO A 195 -10.43 12.26 -1.70
N GLY A 196 -10.63 12.77 -0.49
CA GLY A 196 -11.87 12.86 0.26
C GLY A 196 -11.64 13.86 1.39
N TRP A 197 -12.19 13.62 2.57
CA TRP A 197 -12.00 14.47 3.74
C TRP A 197 -12.03 13.64 5.02
N TYR A 198 -11.53 14.21 6.11
CA TYR A 198 -11.63 13.61 7.44
C TYR A 198 -13.06 13.74 8.01
N ASP A 199 -13.41 12.89 8.97
CA ASP A 199 -14.71 12.94 9.65
C ASP A 199 -14.56 13.47 11.09
N THR A 200 -15.51 14.29 11.55
CA THR A 200 -15.65 14.60 12.98
C THR A 200 -16.90 13.91 13.52
N TRP A 201 -16.96 13.63 14.82
CA TRP A 201 -18.09 12.90 15.42
C TRP A 201 -19.45 13.56 15.14
N THR A 202 -19.49 14.88 14.98
CA THR A 202 -20.71 15.68 14.90
C THR A 202 -21.09 16.10 13.49
N THR A 203 -20.26 15.83 12.46
CA THR A 203 -20.54 16.25 11.07
C THR A 203 -20.75 15.05 10.14
N PRO A 204 -21.57 15.18 9.08
CA PRO A 204 -21.83 14.09 8.15
C PRO A 204 -20.57 13.68 7.40
N HIS A 205 -20.51 12.40 7.00
CA HIS A 205 -19.40 11.87 6.22
C HIS A 205 -19.25 12.61 4.89
N ARG A 206 -18.01 12.96 4.53
CA ARG A 206 -17.72 13.76 3.33
C ARG A 206 -17.10 12.92 2.23
N ILE A 207 -17.70 12.95 1.04
CA ILE A 207 -17.42 12.05 -0.07
C ILE A 207 -16.91 12.83 -1.28
N ARG A 208 -15.75 12.44 -1.79
CA ARG A 208 -15.24 12.87 -3.11
C ARG A 208 -15.15 11.67 -4.03
N SER A 209 -15.74 11.77 -5.22
CA SER A 209 -15.85 10.68 -6.19
C SER A 209 -14.49 10.28 -6.78
N ALA A 210 -14.39 9.07 -7.35
CA ALA A 210 -13.15 8.64 -8.00
C ALA A 210 -12.85 9.48 -9.26
N GLU A 211 -13.92 9.88 -9.94
CA GLU A 211 -13.97 10.70 -11.12
C GLU A 211 -13.41 12.10 -10.84
N ASN A 212 -13.86 12.74 -9.75
CA ASN A 212 -13.42 14.08 -9.37
C ASN A 212 -11.92 14.11 -8.99
N VAL A 213 -11.42 13.08 -8.28
CA VAL A 213 -9.99 12.97 -7.96
C VAL A 213 -9.15 12.77 -9.22
N ALA A 214 -9.63 11.94 -10.16
CA ALA A 214 -8.96 11.72 -11.44
C ALA A 214 -8.95 13.00 -12.30
N TYR A 215 -10.06 13.74 -12.33
CA TYR A 215 -10.14 15.06 -12.98
C TYR A 215 -9.07 16.02 -12.42
N GLY A 216 -9.07 16.23 -11.10
CA GLY A 216 -8.13 17.16 -10.47
C GLY A 216 -6.67 16.79 -10.74
N SER A 217 -6.36 15.49 -10.68
CA SER A 217 -5.02 14.95 -10.95
C SER A 217 -4.60 15.14 -12.41
N ALA A 218 -5.46 14.75 -13.36
CA ALA A 218 -5.18 14.86 -14.79
C ALA A 218 -5.07 16.33 -15.23
N ARG A 219 -5.93 17.20 -14.69
CA ARG A 219 -5.94 18.64 -14.98
C ARG A 219 -4.68 19.35 -14.48
N PHE A 220 -4.16 18.93 -13.32
CA PHE A 220 -2.88 19.43 -12.80
C PHE A 220 -1.70 19.01 -13.68
N ILE A 221 -1.64 17.75 -14.13
CA ILE A 221 -0.60 17.29 -15.07
C ILE A 221 -0.70 18.02 -16.42
N ALA A 222 -1.91 18.23 -16.94
CA ALA A 222 -2.12 18.95 -18.20
C ALA A 222 -1.50 20.36 -18.19
N GLN A 223 -1.52 21.03 -17.03
CA GLN A 223 -0.92 22.35 -16.84
C GLN A 223 0.57 22.29 -16.44
N GLY A 224 1.20 21.11 -16.44
CA GLY A 224 2.62 20.92 -16.12
C GLY A 224 2.94 20.64 -14.66
N GLY A 225 1.98 20.10 -13.91
CA GLY A 225 2.24 19.47 -12.61
C GLY A 225 3.18 18.27 -12.75
N THR A 226 4.15 18.16 -11.84
CA THR A 226 5.25 17.17 -11.95
C THR A 226 5.27 16.14 -10.80
N GLY A 227 4.57 16.42 -9.70
CA GLY A 227 4.40 15.48 -8.59
C GLY A 227 3.03 15.64 -7.94
N ILE A 228 2.35 14.53 -7.67
CA ILE A 228 1.05 14.48 -6.99
C ILE A 228 1.18 13.48 -5.85
N ASN A 229 0.93 13.94 -4.63
CA ASN A 229 0.75 13.09 -3.47
C ASN A 229 -0.73 13.09 -3.07
N TYR A 230 -1.31 11.90 -2.90
CA TYR A 230 -2.67 11.74 -2.42
C TYR A 230 -2.66 11.81 -0.90
N TYR A 231 -3.30 12.82 -0.33
CA TYR A 231 -3.45 12.97 1.11
C TYR A 231 -4.90 12.71 1.50
N MET A 232 -5.33 11.47 1.79
CA MET A 232 -4.52 10.29 2.05
C MET A 232 -4.58 9.24 0.93
N TYR A 233 -3.46 8.58 0.63
CA TYR A 233 -3.46 7.36 -0.19
C TYR A 233 -3.99 6.16 0.62
N HIS A 234 -3.60 6.10 1.89
CA HIS A 234 -4.16 5.28 2.95
C HIS A 234 -4.16 6.12 4.22
N GLY A 235 -5.32 6.43 4.78
CA GLY A 235 -5.38 7.22 6.01
C GLY A 235 -5.31 6.37 7.27
N GLY A 236 -6.08 5.27 7.35
CA GLY A 236 -5.97 4.29 8.42
C GLY A 236 -6.85 4.64 9.64
N THR A 237 -6.31 4.49 10.84
CA THR A 237 -7.04 4.61 12.11
C THR A 237 -6.23 5.47 13.09
N ASN A 238 -6.90 6.41 13.75
CA ASN A 238 -6.38 7.14 14.90
C ASN A 238 -6.45 6.27 16.15
N PHE A 239 -5.44 5.42 16.35
CA PHE A 239 -5.38 4.55 17.53
C PHE A 239 -5.17 5.33 18.83
N GLU A 240 -5.48 4.65 19.93
CA GLU A 240 -5.38 5.19 21.28
C GLU A 240 -6.25 6.45 21.46
N LYS A 241 -5.65 7.56 21.83
CA LYS A 241 -6.34 8.81 22.12
C LYS A 241 -5.78 9.98 21.31
N TYR A 242 -5.02 9.66 20.27
CA TYR A 242 -4.20 10.62 19.54
C TYR A 242 -4.88 11.23 18.31
N SER A 243 -6.20 11.05 18.15
CA SER A 243 -6.98 11.90 17.25
C SER A 243 -7.04 13.35 17.78
N SER A 244 -7.14 14.35 16.89
CA SER A 244 -7.37 15.73 17.31
C SER A 244 -8.75 15.93 17.95
N PHE A 245 -8.97 17.11 18.54
CA PHE A 245 -10.28 17.49 19.06
C PHE A 245 -11.40 17.16 18.07
N LEU A 246 -12.41 16.43 18.55
CA LEU A 246 -13.63 16.04 17.83
C LEU A 246 -13.44 15.11 16.61
N GLN A 247 -12.20 14.77 16.27
CA GLN A 247 -11.86 13.88 15.17
C GLN A 247 -12.27 12.44 15.50
N THR A 248 -12.83 11.74 14.50
CA THR A 248 -13.21 10.34 14.63
C THR A 248 -11.99 9.42 14.80
N THR A 249 -12.24 8.20 15.27
CA THR A 249 -11.20 7.16 15.36
C THR A 249 -10.82 6.63 13.99
N SER A 250 -11.77 6.53 13.06
CA SER A 250 -11.45 6.23 11.66
C SER A 250 -10.75 7.43 11.02
N TYR A 251 -9.70 7.16 10.25
CA TYR A 251 -9.10 8.12 9.35
C TYR A 251 -9.15 7.58 7.91
N ASP A 252 -10.27 6.94 7.52
CA ASP A 252 -10.46 6.38 6.17
C ASP A 252 -10.22 7.41 5.06
N TYR A 253 -10.67 8.65 5.29
CA TYR A 253 -10.50 9.81 4.39
C TYR A 253 -11.18 9.66 3.02
N GLY A 254 -11.95 8.58 2.78
CA GLY A 254 -12.37 8.20 1.44
C GLY A 254 -11.17 7.84 0.55
N ALA A 255 -10.07 7.36 1.12
CA ALA A 255 -8.80 7.17 0.44
C ALA A 255 -8.83 6.06 -0.66
N PRO A 256 -7.84 6.05 -1.58
CA PRO A 256 -7.62 4.95 -2.52
C PRO A 256 -7.53 3.58 -1.83
N LEU A 257 -6.82 3.49 -0.69
CA LEU A 257 -6.89 2.35 0.21
C LEU A 257 -7.68 2.75 1.44
N ASP A 258 -8.71 1.97 1.76
CA ASP A 258 -9.57 2.25 2.91
C ASP A 258 -8.84 2.11 4.27
N GLU A 259 -9.54 2.39 5.37
CA GLU A 259 -9.05 2.23 6.75
C GLU A 259 -8.38 0.87 7.01
N PHE A 260 -8.85 -0.20 6.36
CA PHE A 260 -8.37 -1.57 6.55
C PHE A 260 -7.28 -1.97 5.54
N GLY A 261 -6.86 -1.03 4.68
CA GLY A 261 -5.85 -1.24 3.64
C GLY A 261 -6.36 -2.01 2.41
N PHE A 262 -7.67 -2.09 2.18
CA PHE A 262 -8.29 -2.68 0.99
C PHE A 262 -8.42 -1.66 -0.15
N ASP A 263 -8.25 -2.14 -1.39
CA ASP A 263 -8.45 -1.33 -2.60
C ASP A 263 -9.90 -0.84 -2.70
N THR A 264 -10.12 0.46 -2.93
CA THR A 264 -11.42 1.06 -3.26
C THR A 264 -11.60 1.26 -4.76
N THR A 265 -12.80 1.64 -5.21
CA THR A 265 -13.05 2.06 -6.61
C THR A 265 -12.06 3.14 -7.06
N LYS A 266 -11.73 4.06 -6.14
CA LYS A 266 -10.78 5.15 -6.35
C LYS A 266 -9.38 4.64 -6.67
N SER A 267 -8.85 3.66 -5.93
CA SER A 267 -7.54 3.08 -6.26
C SER A 267 -7.49 2.46 -7.65
N LYS A 268 -8.57 1.81 -8.10
CA LYS A 268 -8.62 1.14 -9.40
C LYS A 268 -8.71 2.13 -10.55
N HIS A 269 -9.55 3.16 -10.42
CA HIS A 269 -9.67 4.23 -11.41
C HIS A 269 -8.38 5.04 -11.54
N LEU A 270 -7.76 5.40 -10.41
CA LEU A 270 -6.47 6.10 -10.41
C LEU A 270 -5.34 5.22 -10.95
N ALA A 271 -5.36 3.91 -10.73
CA ALA A 271 -4.36 3.01 -11.34
C ALA A 271 -4.42 2.99 -12.86
N ASP A 272 -5.62 3.06 -13.45
CA ASP A 272 -5.78 3.21 -14.90
C ASP A 272 -5.17 4.53 -15.39
N PHE A 273 -5.47 5.64 -14.69
CA PHE A 273 -4.87 6.95 -14.96
C PHE A 273 -3.33 6.92 -14.87
N HIS A 274 -2.77 6.43 -13.76
CA HIS A 274 -1.33 6.34 -13.55
C HIS A 274 -0.65 5.52 -14.64
N SER A 275 -1.28 4.44 -15.11
CA SER A 275 -0.72 3.63 -16.20
C SER A 275 -0.58 4.41 -17.50
N ILE A 276 -1.50 5.33 -17.80
CA ILE A 276 -1.41 6.19 -18.98
C ILE A 276 -0.30 7.24 -18.79
N ILE A 277 -0.26 7.91 -17.63
CA ILE A 277 0.77 8.90 -17.34
C ILE A 277 2.17 8.28 -17.37
N PHE A 278 2.38 7.12 -16.73
CA PHE A 278 3.67 6.45 -16.70
C PHE A 278 4.17 6.05 -18.09
N LYS A 279 3.26 5.62 -18.98
CA LYS A 279 3.59 5.28 -20.38
C LYS A 279 4.13 6.48 -21.15
N HIS A 280 3.73 7.70 -20.78
CA HIS A 280 4.10 8.95 -21.46
C HIS A 280 5.05 9.83 -20.63
N ALA A 281 5.54 9.36 -19.47
CA ALA A 281 6.30 10.16 -18.52
C ALA A 281 7.56 10.79 -19.13
N ASN A 282 8.33 10.05 -19.92
CA ASN A 282 9.53 10.59 -20.58
C ASN A 282 9.22 11.79 -21.48
N MET A 283 8.10 11.75 -22.19
CA MET A 283 7.67 12.85 -23.06
C MET A 283 7.19 14.03 -22.21
N LEU A 284 6.33 13.78 -21.21
CA LEU A 284 5.80 14.81 -20.31
C LEU A 284 6.92 15.55 -19.55
N LEU A 285 7.99 14.84 -19.20
CA LEU A 285 9.15 15.38 -18.48
C LEU A 285 10.26 15.92 -19.40
N SER A 286 10.16 15.77 -20.73
CA SER A 286 11.17 16.27 -21.67
C SER A 286 11.00 17.73 -22.06
N ILE A 287 9.85 18.33 -21.73
CA ILE A 287 9.57 19.74 -22.00
C ILE A 287 9.79 20.56 -20.73
N GLU A 288 10.41 21.73 -20.88
CA GLU A 288 10.73 22.63 -19.76
C GLU A 288 9.46 23.29 -19.18
N HIS A 289 8.51 23.64 -20.05
CA HIS A 289 7.24 24.23 -19.68
C HIS A 289 6.09 23.50 -20.36
N ALA A 290 4.97 23.37 -19.65
CA ALA A 290 3.75 22.84 -20.24
C ALA A 290 3.25 23.75 -21.38
N PRO A 291 2.60 23.17 -22.40
CA PRO A 291 1.97 23.96 -23.45
C PRO A 291 0.92 24.91 -22.87
N THR A 292 0.75 26.08 -23.49
CA THR A 292 -0.35 26.99 -23.14
C THR A 292 -1.68 26.35 -23.49
N GLY A 293 -2.65 26.42 -22.58
CA GLY A 293 -3.99 25.91 -22.81
C GLY A 293 -4.72 26.69 -23.90
N VAL A 294 -5.23 25.99 -24.91
CA VAL A 294 -6.03 26.59 -25.99
C VAL A 294 -7.50 26.43 -25.66
N SER A 295 -8.27 27.53 -25.75
CA SER A 295 -9.73 27.46 -25.57
C SER A 295 -10.38 26.71 -26.73
N ILE A 296 -11.18 25.69 -26.39
CA ILE A 296 -11.91 24.84 -27.34
C ILE A 296 -13.43 24.86 -27.11
N GLY A 297 -13.88 25.70 -26.16
CA GLY A 297 -15.27 25.85 -25.75
C GLY A 297 -15.37 26.62 -24.44
N GLU A 298 -16.59 26.93 -24.01
CA GLU A 298 -16.82 27.55 -22.70
C GLU A 298 -16.30 26.64 -21.57
N ASN A 299 -15.45 27.18 -20.70
CA ASN A 299 -14.73 26.44 -19.65
C ASN A 299 -13.90 25.23 -20.15
N CYS A 300 -13.64 25.13 -21.45
CA CYS A 300 -12.95 23.99 -22.05
C CYS A 300 -11.57 24.38 -22.60
N LEU A 301 -10.54 23.64 -22.19
CA LEU A 301 -9.15 23.87 -22.58
C LEU A 301 -8.51 22.61 -23.17
N GLN A 302 -7.65 22.81 -24.17
CA GLN A 302 -6.80 21.78 -24.75
C GLN A 302 -5.32 22.05 -24.42
N PHE A 303 -4.64 21.02 -23.93
CA PHE A 303 -3.18 21.01 -23.75
C PHE A 303 -2.59 19.88 -24.59
N THR A 304 -1.74 20.19 -25.58
CA THR A 304 -1.14 19.19 -26.47
C THR A 304 0.36 19.13 -26.29
N PHE A 305 0.85 17.97 -25.90
CA PHE A 305 2.26 17.72 -25.64
C PHE A 305 2.89 16.97 -26.83
N ALA A 306 3.92 17.59 -27.43
CA ALA A 306 4.72 17.03 -28.53
C ALA A 306 3.87 16.45 -29.68
N ASP A 307 2.72 17.06 -29.99
CA ASP A 307 1.75 16.61 -31.00
C ASP A 307 1.35 15.12 -30.90
N THR A 308 1.45 14.54 -29.70
CA THR A 308 1.24 13.10 -29.45
C THR A 308 0.19 12.81 -28.40
N LEU A 309 0.12 13.63 -27.35
CA LEU A 309 -0.80 13.44 -26.24
C LEU A 309 -1.54 14.74 -25.99
N SER A 310 -2.87 14.73 -26.05
CA SER A 310 -3.69 15.89 -25.73
C SER A 310 -4.57 15.64 -24.52
N PHE A 311 -4.67 16.63 -23.65
CA PHE A 311 -5.61 16.69 -22.54
C PHE A 311 -6.73 17.66 -22.94
N LEU A 312 -7.96 17.16 -23.01
CA LEU A 312 -9.15 17.97 -23.21
C LEU A 312 -9.85 18.12 -21.87
N CYS A 313 -9.87 19.32 -21.33
CA CYS A 313 -10.34 19.64 -19.99
C CYS A 313 -11.67 20.40 -20.09
N ASN A 314 -12.64 20.07 -19.24
CA ASN A 314 -13.81 20.89 -18.95
C ASN A 314 -13.80 21.24 -17.46
N ASP A 315 -13.58 22.51 -17.16
CA ASP A 315 -13.43 23.04 -15.80
C ASP A 315 -14.77 23.54 -15.20
N ALA A 316 -15.89 23.39 -15.93
CA ALA A 316 -17.23 23.62 -15.40
C ALA A 316 -17.53 22.72 -14.18
N VAL A 317 -18.46 23.17 -13.32
CA VAL A 317 -18.85 22.43 -12.10
C VAL A 317 -19.49 21.09 -12.47
N GLU A 318 -19.32 20.09 -11.61
CA GLU A 318 -19.92 18.77 -11.82
C GLU A 318 -21.46 18.88 -11.89
N GLY A 319 -22.08 18.15 -12.82
CA GLY A 319 -23.53 18.21 -13.06
C GLY A 319 -24.01 19.28 -14.04
N THR A 320 -23.14 20.17 -14.53
CA THR A 320 -23.50 21.04 -15.68
C THR A 320 -23.67 20.23 -16.96
N GLU A 321 -24.51 20.72 -17.89
CA GLU A 321 -24.73 20.07 -19.19
C GLU A 321 -23.40 19.79 -19.92
N PRO A 322 -23.20 18.59 -20.50
CA PRO A 322 -21.97 18.25 -21.22
C PRO A 322 -21.74 19.15 -22.43
N VAL A 323 -20.49 19.58 -22.62
CA VAL A 323 -20.08 20.44 -23.74
C VAL A 323 -19.54 19.58 -24.88
N SER A 324 -20.04 19.79 -26.10
CA SER A 324 -19.47 19.19 -27.32
C SER A 324 -18.37 20.08 -27.88
N VAL A 325 -17.15 19.57 -27.97
CA VAL A 325 -15.97 20.29 -28.47
C VAL A 325 -15.48 19.67 -29.77
N LYS A 326 -15.12 20.51 -30.74
CA LYS A 326 -14.50 20.10 -32.00
C LYS A 326 -13.01 20.44 -31.97
N VAL A 327 -12.17 19.42 -32.09
CA VAL A 327 -10.72 19.55 -31.97
C VAL A 327 -10.05 19.05 -33.24
N THR A 328 -9.29 19.91 -33.91
CA THR A 328 -8.43 19.54 -35.04
C THR A 328 -7.08 19.06 -34.50
N LEU A 329 -6.71 17.82 -34.81
CA LEU A 329 -5.47 17.21 -34.36
C LEU A 329 -4.39 17.30 -35.46
N PHE A 330 -3.11 17.30 -35.06
CA PHE A 330 -1.99 17.40 -35.99
C PHE A 330 -2.03 16.28 -37.04
N GLY A 331 -1.93 16.64 -38.32
CA GLY A 331 -2.01 15.69 -39.44
C GLY A 331 -3.43 15.34 -39.90
N PHE A 332 -4.48 15.91 -39.29
CA PHE A 332 -5.88 15.71 -39.69
C PHE A 332 -6.53 17.01 -40.15
N SER A 333 -7.23 16.97 -41.29
CA SER A 333 -7.99 18.10 -41.83
C SER A 333 -9.43 18.17 -41.31
N THR A 334 -9.98 17.04 -40.84
CA THR A 334 -11.34 16.95 -40.29
C THR A 334 -11.29 16.97 -38.76
N PRO A 335 -12.02 17.88 -38.08
CA PRO A 335 -12.05 17.92 -36.62
C PRO A 335 -12.69 16.67 -36.02
N PHE A 336 -12.16 16.22 -34.88
CA PHE A 336 -12.76 15.19 -34.04
C PHE A 336 -13.76 15.84 -33.09
N ASN A 337 -14.88 15.16 -32.83
CA ASN A 337 -15.89 15.63 -31.89
C ASN A 337 -15.81 14.84 -30.58
N TYR A 338 -15.74 15.54 -29.45
CA TYR A 338 -15.74 14.95 -28.12
C TYR A 338 -16.83 15.59 -27.27
N VAL A 339 -17.38 14.84 -26.31
CA VAL A 339 -18.36 15.33 -25.35
C VAL A 339 -17.72 15.31 -23.97
N LEU A 340 -17.67 16.45 -23.31
CA LEU A 340 -17.01 16.66 -22.03
C LEU A 340 -18.05 17.07 -20.96
N PRO A 341 -18.41 16.17 -20.02
CA PRO A 341 -19.14 16.56 -18.82
C PRO A 341 -18.37 17.60 -17.99
N GLY A 342 -19.06 18.33 -17.10
CA GLY A 342 -18.39 19.18 -16.11
C GLY A 342 -17.39 18.37 -15.26
N ARG A 343 -16.28 19.00 -14.85
CA ARG A 343 -15.15 18.36 -14.15
C ARG A 343 -14.62 17.10 -14.85
N THR A 344 -14.29 17.22 -16.14
CA THR A 344 -13.75 16.10 -16.93
C THR A 344 -12.41 16.42 -17.58
N VAL A 345 -11.51 15.43 -17.62
CA VAL A 345 -10.35 15.42 -18.51
C VAL A 345 -10.39 14.16 -19.36
N LEU A 346 -10.38 14.33 -20.68
CA LEU A 346 -10.05 13.26 -21.63
C LEU A 346 -8.57 13.33 -21.97
N ILE A 347 -7.87 12.22 -21.83
CA ILE A 347 -6.51 12.06 -22.35
C ILE A 347 -6.63 11.31 -23.67
N ILE A 348 -6.23 11.95 -24.76
CA ILE A 348 -6.34 11.41 -26.11
C ILE A 348 -4.97 11.26 -26.77
N ASP A 349 -4.84 10.21 -27.59
CA ASP A 349 -3.73 10.08 -28.52
C ASP A 349 -3.96 11.04 -29.69
N ALA A 350 -3.15 12.10 -29.77
CA ALA A 350 -3.30 13.15 -30.76
C ALA A 350 -3.02 12.66 -32.19
N LYS A 351 -2.35 11.50 -32.36
CA LYS A 351 -2.09 10.91 -33.69
C LYS A 351 -3.23 10.07 -34.22
N THR A 352 -4.15 9.65 -33.36
CA THR A 352 -5.25 8.75 -33.75
C THR A 352 -6.63 9.28 -33.40
N GLY A 353 -6.72 10.28 -32.51
CA GLY A 353 -7.98 10.75 -31.92
C GLY A 353 -8.60 9.77 -30.92
N SER A 354 -7.88 8.72 -30.53
CA SER A 354 -8.41 7.70 -29.60
C SER A 354 -8.34 8.18 -28.15
N ILE A 355 -9.42 7.94 -27.38
CA ILE A 355 -9.45 8.23 -25.94
C ILE A 355 -8.65 7.14 -25.22
N LEU A 356 -7.58 7.57 -24.56
CA LEU A 356 -6.72 6.71 -23.73
C LEU A 356 -7.23 6.63 -22.29
N PHE A 357 -7.82 7.72 -21.79
CA PHE A 357 -8.41 7.80 -20.47
C PHE A 357 -9.52 8.86 -20.44
N ASP A 358 -10.60 8.56 -19.70
CA ASP A 358 -11.73 9.46 -19.47
C ASP A 358 -11.92 9.54 -17.95
N SER A 359 -11.62 10.70 -17.36
CA SER A 359 -11.69 10.85 -15.91
C SER A 359 -13.11 10.66 -15.37
N SER A 360 -14.14 10.92 -16.17
CA SER A 360 -15.55 10.85 -15.79
C SER A 360 -16.14 9.44 -15.84
N LYS A 361 -15.40 8.45 -16.35
CA LYS A 361 -15.92 7.08 -16.57
C LYS A 361 -15.12 6.03 -15.83
N VAL A 362 -15.64 5.64 -14.66
CA VAL A 362 -15.16 4.46 -13.95
C VAL A 362 -15.58 3.19 -14.68
N LYS A 363 -14.62 2.31 -14.97
CA LYS A 363 -14.90 1.00 -15.57
C LYS A 363 -15.66 0.12 -14.59
N GLU A 364 -16.63 -0.66 -15.06
CA GLU A 364 -17.38 -1.61 -14.22
C GLU A 364 -16.46 -2.58 -13.46
N SER A 365 -15.37 -3.02 -14.09
CA SER A 365 -14.36 -3.88 -13.47
C SER A 365 -13.53 -3.21 -12.36
N SER A 366 -13.58 -1.88 -12.26
CA SER A 366 -12.90 -1.07 -11.25
C SER A 366 -13.78 -0.78 -10.04
N ILE A 367 -15.09 -1.08 -10.10
CA ILE A 367 -16.02 -0.88 -8.98
C ILE A 367 -15.73 -1.89 -7.87
N VAL A 368 -15.56 -1.38 -6.65
CA VAL A 368 -15.36 -2.19 -5.44
C VAL A 368 -16.51 -1.94 -4.46
N SER A 369 -17.05 -3.01 -3.86
CA SER A 369 -17.95 -2.90 -2.71
C SER A 369 -17.47 -3.71 -1.50
N LYS A 370 -17.89 -3.26 -0.32
CA LYS A 370 -17.59 -3.88 0.98
C LYS A 370 -18.87 -4.51 1.55
N LYS A 371 -18.71 -5.63 2.27
CA LYS A 371 -19.80 -6.24 3.05
C LYS A 371 -19.36 -6.48 4.48
N TYR A 372 -20.13 -5.94 5.42
CA TYR A 372 -20.01 -6.20 6.85
C TYR A 372 -20.87 -7.41 7.21
N THR A 373 -20.27 -8.41 7.85
CA THR A 373 -20.94 -9.66 8.24
C THR A 373 -20.67 -9.97 9.70
N PRO A 374 -21.69 -10.24 10.54
CA PRO A 374 -21.47 -10.71 11.89
C PRO A 374 -20.59 -11.95 11.90
N SER A 375 -19.60 -12.00 12.80
CA SER A 375 -18.61 -13.06 12.82
C SER A 375 -19.09 -14.40 13.36
N GLY A 376 -20.18 -14.38 14.13
CA GLY A 376 -20.68 -15.51 14.92
C GLY A 376 -19.98 -15.72 16.27
N VAL A 377 -19.01 -14.86 16.64
CA VAL A 377 -18.35 -14.92 17.96
C VAL A 377 -19.31 -14.38 19.02
N ALA A 378 -19.66 -15.21 20.01
CA ALA A 378 -20.44 -14.79 21.17
C ALA A 378 -19.52 -14.21 22.24
N LEU A 379 -19.86 -13.02 22.75
CA LEU A 379 -19.11 -12.35 23.81
C LEU A 379 -19.94 -12.36 25.10
N GLU A 380 -19.38 -12.95 26.15
CA GLU A 380 -19.91 -12.87 27.52
C GLU A 380 -19.20 -11.75 28.27
N TRP A 381 -19.91 -10.99 29.09
CA TRP A 381 -19.39 -9.76 29.68
C TRP A 381 -19.49 -9.74 31.20
N LYS A 382 -18.43 -9.28 31.85
CA LYS A 382 -18.45 -8.75 33.22
C LYS A 382 -18.49 -7.24 33.16
N GLN A 383 -19.15 -6.63 34.14
CA GLN A 383 -19.18 -5.17 34.29
C GLN A 383 -18.60 -4.75 35.63
N TRP A 384 -17.96 -3.58 35.65
CA TRP A 384 -17.54 -2.89 36.86
C TRP A 384 -17.84 -1.39 36.74
N VAL A 385 -18.35 -0.79 37.80
CA VAL A 385 -18.81 0.61 37.82
C VAL A 385 -17.75 1.48 38.48
N GLU A 386 -17.38 2.59 37.85
CA GLU A 386 -16.45 3.55 38.45
C GLU A 386 -17.05 4.14 39.76
N PRO A 387 -16.26 4.23 40.85
CA PRO A 387 -16.70 4.91 42.05
C PRO A 387 -16.83 6.42 41.81
N LEU A 388 -17.88 7.01 42.38
CA LEU A 388 -18.02 8.47 42.44
C LEU A 388 -16.99 9.07 43.41
N PRO A 389 -16.70 10.38 43.32
CA PRO A 389 -15.66 11.04 44.12
C PRO A 389 -15.74 10.76 45.63
N ASN A 390 -16.96 10.71 46.20
CA ASN A 390 -17.19 10.44 47.62
C ASN A 390 -16.83 9.01 48.06
N PHE A 391 -16.84 8.05 47.13
CA PHE A 391 -16.54 6.64 47.37
C PHE A 391 -15.20 6.21 46.74
N ARG A 392 -14.43 7.18 46.25
CA ARG A 392 -13.17 6.94 45.56
C ARG A 392 -12.13 6.40 46.54
N PRO A 393 -11.49 5.25 46.27
CA PRO A 393 -10.39 4.76 47.09
C PRO A 393 -9.15 5.64 46.94
N VAL A 394 -8.29 5.66 47.96
CA VAL A 394 -7.02 6.38 47.94
C VAL A 394 -6.00 5.62 47.10
N VAL A 395 -6.00 5.88 45.79
CA VAL A 395 -5.10 5.26 44.80
C VAL A 395 -4.62 6.34 43.84
N GLY A 396 -3.32 6.34 43.52
CA GLY A 396 -2.71 7.29 42.60
C GLY A 396 -2.46 8.67 43.21
N THR A 397 -2.55 9.72 42.39
CA THR A 397 -2.31 11.12 42.81
C THR A 397 -3.42 11.61 43.74
N PRO A 398 -3.09 12.25 44.88
CA PRO A 398 -4.10 12.79 45.78
C PRO A 398 -4.94 13.90 45.11
N PRO A 399 -6.17 14.14 45.59
CA PRO A 399 -7.00 15.25 45.13
C PRO A 399 -6.31 16.59 45.37
N VAL A 400 -6.48 17.53 44.45
CA VAL A 400 -5.98 18.90 44.58
C VAL A 400 -7.16 19.81 44.94
N THR A 401 -7.05 20.54 46.04
CA THR A 401 -8.06 21.52 46.46
C THR A 401 -7.55 22.93 46.24
N THR A 402 -8.34 23.75 45.55
CA THR A 402 -8.02 25.14 45.19
C THR A 402 -9.23 26.03 45.37
N GLU A 403 -9.02 27.33 45.58
CA GLU A 403 -10.12 28.30 45.72
C GLU A 403 -10.98 28.35 44.44
N ASP A 404 -10.34 28.39 43.28
CA ASP A 404 -10.95 28.38 41.95
C ASP A 404 -10.62 27.08 41.21
N PRO A 405 -11.44 26.64 40.24
CA PRO A 405 -11.14 25.43 39.48
C PRO A 405 -9.88 25.64 38.63
N VAL A 406 -9.04 24.61 38.56
CA VAL A 406 -7.82 24.61 37.75
C VAL A 406 -8.04 23.81 36.48
N GLU A 407 -7.53 24.33 35.38
CA GLU A 407 -7.54 23.66 34.08
C GLU A 407 -6.94 22.25 34.14
N MET A 408 -7.63 21.29 33.54
CA MET A 408 -7.35 19.86 33.62
C MET A 408 -5.95 19.46 33.12
N LEU A 409 -5.49 20.05 32.02
CA LEU A 409 -4.22 19.66 31.39
C LEU A 409 -3.01 19.94 32.29
N THR A 410 -3.12 20.89 33.23
CA THR A 410 -2.06 21.15 34.20
C THR A 410 -1.80 19.95 35.11
N LEU A 411 -2.83 19.15 35.38
CA LEU A 411 -2.80 17.97 36.24
C LEU A 411 -2.66 16.67 35.43
N THR A 412 -3.40 16.55 34.31
CA THR A 412 -3.43 15.31 33.53
C THR A 412 -2.26 15.18 32.57
N LYS A 413 -1.65 16.29 32.14
CA LYS A 413 -0.58 16.31 31.13
C LYS A 413 -0.96 15.59 29.83
N ASP A 414 -2.25 15.59 29.51
CA ASP A 414 -2.81 14.79 28.40
C ASP A 414 -2.43 13.31 28.49
N LEU A 415 -2.35 12.75 29.71
CA LEU A 415 -2.12 11.31 29.96
C LEU A 415 -3.42 10.54 30.21
N THR A 416 -4.48 11.22 30.62
CA THR A 416 -5.86 10.70 30.68
C THR A 416 -6.83 11.70 30.06
N ASP A 417 -7.93 11.18 29.54
CA ASP A 417 -9.05 11.98 29.04
C ASP A 417 -9.97 12.43 30.19
N TYR A 418 -9.78 11.99 31.44
CA TYR A 418 -10.79 12.16 32.51
C TYR A 418 -10.28 12.90 33.76
N ALA A 419 -11.14 13.76 34.31
CA ALA A 419 -10.95 14.36 35.64
C ALA A 419 -12.29 14.63 36.33
N TRP A 420 -12.35 14.40 37.63
CA TRP A 420 -13.46 14.80 38.48
C TRP A 420 -13.22 16.18 39.09
N TYR A 421 -14.26 17.01 39.11
CA TYR A 421 -14.32 18.30 39.78
C TYR A 421 -15.48 18.28 40.79
N SER A 422 -15.19 18.54 42.06
CA SER A 422 -16.17 18.49 43.14
C SER A 422 -16.23 19.82 43.89
N VAL A 423 -17.44 20.28 44.18
CA VAL A 423 -17.67 21.54 44.91
C VAL A 423 -19.00 21.49 45.68
N ALA A 424 -19.10 22.25 46.76
CA ALA A 424 -20.34 22.40 47.50
C ALA A 424 -21.33 23.31 46.75
N LEU A 425 -22.61 22.94 46.78
CA LEU A 425 -23.75 23.73 46.30
C LEU A 425 -24.54 24.31 47.47
N PRO A 426 -24.89 25.61 47.44
CA PRO A 426 -25.84 26.19 48.35
C PRO A 426 -27.23 25.53 48.26
N ALA A 427 -27.98 25.55 49.36
CA ALA A 427 -29.40 25.20 49.35
C ALA A 427 -30.18 26.10 48.36
N ASN A 428 -31.26 25.57 47.82
CA ASN A 428 -32.17 26.18 46.85
C ASN A 428 -31.50 26.61 45.53
N THR A 429 -30.40 25.96 45.15
CA THR A 429 -29.77 26.16 43.85
C THR A 429 -30.67 25.62 42.72
N LYS A 430 -30.92 26.44 41.70
CA LYS A 430 -31.80 26.13 40.54
C LYS A 430 -31.04 25.79 39.27
N SER A 431 -29.91 26.44 39.02
CA SER A 431 -29.09 26.20 37.85
C SER A 431 -27.61 26.37 38.17
N VAL A 432 -26.77 25.75 37.36
CA VAL A 432 -25.31 25.96 37.35
C VAL A 432 -24.89 26.38 35.96
N LYS A 433 -24.04 27.40 35.89
CA LYS A 433 -23.45 27.93 34.67
C LYS A 433 -21.94 27.90 34.78
N PHE A 434 -21.31 27.21 33.84
CA PHE A 434 -19.86 27.20 33.64
C PHE A 434 -19.51 28.21 32.55
N THR A 435 -18.57 29.10 32.81
CA THR A 435 -17.92 29.93 31.79
C THR A 435 -16.45 29.53 31.75
N GLY A 436 -15.95 28.99 30.64
CA GLY A 436 -14.62 28.40 30.55
C GLY A 436 -14.60 26.92 30.98
N VAL A 437 -15.26 26.07 30.19
CA VAL A 437 -15.34 24.61 30.37
C VAL A 437 -15.16 23.89 29.03
N SER A 438 -14.47 22.74 29.03
CA SER A 438 -14.27 21.88 27.85
C SER A 438 -13.86 20.45 28.24
N ASP A 439 -14.18 19.38 27.52
CA ASP A 439 -14.99 19.35 26.30
C ASP A 439 -16.40 18.82 26.57
N ILE A 440 -16.52 17.69 27.30
CA ILE A 440 -17.80 17.10 27.69
C ILE A 440 -17.84 17.04 29.21
N VAL A 441 -18.95 17.48 29.82
CA VAL A 441 -19.18 17.40 31.26
C VAL A 441 -20.40 16.55 31.58
N HIS A 442 -20.27 15.71 32.60
CA HIS A 442 -21.37 14.95 33.20
C HIS A 442 -21.60 15.46 34.62
N LEU A 443 -22.80 15.93 34.90
CA LEU A 443 -23.18 16.52 36.19
C LEU A 443 -23.83 15.49 37.08
N PHE A 444 -23.38 15.44 38.33
CA PHE A 444 -23.95 14.66 39.40
C PHE A 444 -24.20 15.55 40.60
N VAL A 445 -25.40 15.50 41.17
CA VAL A 445 -25.74 16.20 42.41
C VAL A 445 -26.08 15.17 43.47
N ASN A 446 -25.38 15.22 44.61
CA ASN A 446 -25.48 14.21 45.68
C ASN A 446 -25.42 12.79 45.11
N ASP A 447 -24.39 12.55 44.29
CA ASP A 447 -24.11 11.24 43.67
C ASP A 447 -25.18 10.74 42.66
N THR A 448 -26.13 11.60 42.29
CA THR A 448 -27.18 11.31 41.30
C THR A 448 -26.92 12.06 40.01
N TYR A 449 -26.94 11.35 38.88
CA TYR A 449 -26.77 11.96 37.56
C TYR A 449 -27.90 12.95 37.22
N VAL A 450 -27.52 14.08 36.65
CA VAL A 450 -28.44 15.18 36.26
C VAL A 450 -28.42 15.39 34.76
N ALA A 451 -27.26 15.68 34.18
CA ALA A 451 -27.14 16.11 32.78
C ALA A 451 -25.76 15.82 32.19
N THR A 452 -25.67 15.87 30.87
CA THR A 452 -24.43 15.85 30.10
C THR A 452 -24.45 17.00 29.09
N THR A 453 -23.27 17.53 28.73
CA THR A 453 -23.09 18.46 27.61
C THR A 453 -23.88 18.03 26.37
N ARG A 454 -24.37 19.03 25.61
CA ARG A 454 -25.10 18.76 24.36
C ARG A 454 -24.15 18.21 23.28
N PRO A 455 -24.59 17.23 22.47
CA PRO A 455 -23.72 16.57 21.50
C PRO A 455 -23.28 17.45 20.31
N ASN A 456 -23.93 18.58 20.02
CA ASN A 456 -23.59 19.45 18.89
C ASN A 456 -22.37 20.35 19.19
N LEU A 457 -21.21 19.72 19.39
CA LEU A 457 -19.94 20.43 19.55
C LEU A 457 -19.45 20.90 18.19
N ASP A 458 -18.99 22.16 18.13
CA ASP A 458 -18.34 22.73 16.96
C ASP A 458 -16.83 22.46 17.02
N GLU A 459 -16.26 22.12 15.87
CA GLU A 459 -14.81 21.94 15.69
C GLU A 459 -14.07 23.28 15.83
N ASN A 460 -14.62 24.34 15.24
CA ASN A 460 -13.98 25.65 15.15
C ASN A 460 -14.58 26.62 16.17
N ARG A 461 -13.97 26.67 17.36
CA ARG A 461 -14.45 27.49 18.48
C ARG A 461 -13.87 28.89 18.42
N THR A 462 -14.64 29.89 18.84
CA THR A 462 -14.36 31.31 18.58
C THR A 462 -13.51 32.01 19.64
N SER A 463 -13.72 31.73 20.93
CA SER A 463 -12.98 32.36 22.03
C SER A 463 -13.03 31.49 23.26
N ILE A 464 -11.88 31.26 23.91
CA ILE A 464 -11.75 30.39 25.10
C ILE A 464 -12.62 30.81 26.30
N ASN A 465 -13.17 32.02 26.33
CA ASN A 465 -14.14 32.45 27.36
C ASN A 465 -15.49 32.86 26.74
N GLY A 466 -15.73 32.48 25.49
CA GLY A 466 -16.93 32.78 24.72
C GLY A 466 -18.04 31.75 24.91
N ALA A 467 -19.05 31.84 24.04
CA ALA A 467 -20.23 30.97 24.09
C ALA A 467 -19.89 29.48 23.89
N ASP A 468 -18.88 29.16 23.08
CA ASP A 468 -18.47 27.77 22.77
C ASP A 468 -17.89 27.03 23.98
N PHE A 469 -17.49 27.76 25.03
CA PHE A 469 -16.94 27.22 26.28
C PHE A 469 -17.83 27.60 27.47
N THR A 470 -19.10 27.89 27.22
CA THR A 470 -20.09 28.24 28.24
C THR A 470 -21.22 27.23 28.22
N GLU A 471 -21.50 26.61 29.36
CA GLU A 471 -22.58 25.65 29.51
C GLU A 471 -23.46 26.01 30.70
N GLU A 472 -24.77 25.84 30.56
CA GLU A 472 -25.74 26.08 31.63
C GLU A 472 -26.72 24.91 31.75
N PHE A 473 -26.92 24.46 32.99
CA PHE A 473 -27.76 23.33 33.32
C PHE A 473 -28.75 23.69 34.41
N ASN A 474 -30.00 23.28 34.23
CA ASN A 474 -31.00 23.30 35.29
C ASN A 474 -30.75 22.12 36.23
N LEU A 475 -30.84 22.36 37.53
CA LEU A 475 -30.68 21.37 38.59
C LEU A 475 -32.05 20.92 39.12
N PRO A 476 -32.14 19.72 39.72
CA PRO A 476 -33.32 19.32 40.47
C PRO A 476 -33.58 20.29 41.64
N SER A 477 -34.74 20.19 42.29
CA SER A 477 -35.01 20.99 43.49
C SER A 477 -34.11 20.53 44.64
N LEU A 478 -33.33 21.46 45.21
CA LEU A 478 -32.36 21.20 46.28
C LEU A 478 -32.76 21.99 47.53
N SER A 479 -33.48 21.40 48.47
CA SER A 479 -33.89 22.10 49.70
C SER A 479 -32.75 22.30 50.70
N GLU A 480 -31.68 21.51 50.59
CA GLU A 480 -30.53 21.48 51.50
C GLU A 480 -29.22 21.69 50.74
N PRO A 481 -28.14 22.15 51.40
CA PRO A 481 -26.81 22.17 50.81
C PRO A 481 -26.43 20.81 50.25
N SER A 482 -25.83 20.81 49.07
CA SER A 482 -25.59 19.59 48.28
C SER A 482 -24.15 19.58 47.75
N THR A 483 -23.72 18.47 47.15
CA THR A 483 -22.42 18.38 46.46
C THR A 483 -22.65 18.28 44.97
N LEU A 484 -21.95 19.11 44.19
CA LEU A 484 -21.83 18.97 42.74
C LEU A 484 -20.54 18.20 42.44
N ASN A 485 -20.69 17.06 41.78
CA ASN A 485 -19.60 16.31 41.18
C ASN A 485 -19.72 16.43 39.66
N VAL A 486 -18.65 16.84 38.99
CA VAL A 486 -18.58 17.00 37.54
C VAL A 486 -17.48 16.09 37.02
N LEU A 487 -17.84 15.11 36.21
CA LEU A 487 -16.86 14.36 35.42
C LEU A 487 -16.64 15.12 34.13
N VAL A 488 -15.40 15.57 33.89
CA VAL A 488 -15.01 16.19 32.63
C VAL A 488 -14.22 15.19 31.80
N THR A 489 -14.58 15.10 30.52
CA THR A 489 -13.89 14.29 29.52
C THR A 489 -13.31 15.17 28.41
N ALA A 490 -12.00 15.07 28.18
CA ALA A 490 -11.32 15.63 27.02
C ALA A 490 -11.46 14.69 25.82
N ILE A 491 -11.65 15.23 24.62
CA ILE A 491 -11.82 14.44 23.38
C ILE A 491 -10.79 14.84 22.32
N GLY A 492 -9.52 14.87 22.73
CA GLY A 492 -8.39 15.29 21.91
C GLY A 492 -8.12 16.80 22.00
N LEU A 493 -6.87 17.18 21.73
CA LEU A 493 -6.39 18.55 21.67
C LEU A 493 -6.56 19.11 20.24
N ILE A 494 -6.74 20.42 20.13
CA ILE A 494 -6.84 21.11 18.84
C ILE A 494 -5.63 20.85 17.95
N ARG A 495 -5.82 20.86 16.63
CA ARG A 495 -4.71 20.72 15.68
C ARG A 495 -4.20 22.04 15.11
N GLY A 496 -4.90 23.15 15.35
CA GLY A 496 -4.51 24.45 14.82
C GLY A 496 -5.15 25.62 15.57
N ASP A 497 -4.53 26.79 15.45
CA ASP A 497 -4.90 28.02 16.16
C ASP A 497 -6.35 28.48 15.87
N TRP A 498 -6.82 28.28 14.64
CA TRP A 498 -8.16 28.69 14.20
C TRP A 498 -9.29 27.98 14.96
N MET A 499 -9.00 26.85 15.62
CA MET A 499 -9.98 26.10 16.40
C MET A 499 -10.28 26.74 17.77
N ILE A 500 -9.57 27.80 18.14
CA ILE A 500 -9.76 28.59 19.38
C ILE A 500 -9.64 30.10 19.11
N GLY A 501 -10.22 30.57 18.00
CA GLY A 501 -10.27 31.99 17.68
C GLY A 501 -8.94 32.60 17.27
N ASP A 502 -8.13 31.85 16.52
CA ASP A 502 -6.77 32.23 16.09
C ASP A 502 -5.79 32.52 17.26
N THR A 503 -6.13 32.05 18.47
CA THR A 503 -5.24 32.14 19.63
C THR A 503 -4.13 31.10 19.53
N ASN A 504 -2.92 31.40 20.03
CA ASN A 504 -1.79 30.45 20.00
C ASN A 504 -2.16 29.13 20.68
N MET A 505 -1.86 27.99 20.03
CA MET A 505 -2.16 26.64 20.49
C MET A 505 -1.70 26.34 21.92
N VAL A 506 -0.69 27.03 22.44
CA VAL A 506 -0.25 26.94 23.85
C VAL A 506 -1.40 27.20 24.82
N ASN A 507 -2.37 28.03 24.42
CA ASN A 507 -3.54 28.42 25.19
C ASN A 507 -4.72 27.44 25.09
N GLU A 508 -4.57 26.30 24.41
CA GLU A 508 -5.60 25.25 24.46
C GLU A 508 -5.85 24.82 25.91
N LYS A 509 -7.12 24.66 26.27
CA LYS A 509 -7.55 24.31 27.63
C LYS A 509 -8.55 23.16 27.62
N LYS A 510 -8.51 22.33 28.67
CA LYS A 510 -9.51 21.30 28.98
C LYS A 510 -9.92 21.39 30.45
N GLY A 511 -10.99 20.74 30.84
CA GLY A 511 -11.52 20.82 32.20
C GLY A 511 -12.36 22.06 32.42
N ILE A 512 -12.41 22.49 33.69
CA ILE A 512 -13.00 23.75 34.12
C ILE A 512 -11.85 24.67 34.53
N TRP A 513 -11.76 25.86 33.93
CA TRP A 513 -10.75 26.87 34.28
C TRP A 513 -11.33 28.24 34.57
N GLY A 514 -12.55 28.51 34.11
CA GLY A 514 -13.19 29.79 34.31
C GLY A 514 -14.20 29.78 35.45
N VAL A 515 -15.09 30.77 35.45
CA VAL A 515 -15.99 31.03 36.56
C VAL A 515 -17.19 30.08 36.48
N THR A 516 -17.47 29.40 37.58
CA THR A 516 -18.71 28.64 37.76
C THR A 516 -19.65 29.39 38.69
N GLN A 517 -20.85 29.67 38.22
CA GLN A 517 -21.87 30.41 38.97
C GLN A 517 -23.14 29.58 39.11
N VAL A 518 -23.89 29.81 40.17
CA VAL A 518 -25.19 29.17 40.40
C VAL A 518 -26.27 30.21 40.66
N GLN A 519 -27.46 29.96 40.14
CA GLN A 519 -28.65 30.75 40.49
C GLN A 519 -29.32 30.12 41.70
N VAL A 520 -29.42 30.87 42.80
CA VAL A 520 -30.09 30.44 44.04
C VAL A 520 -31.46 31.10 44.13
N GLU A 521 -32.47 30.37 44.61
CA GLU A 521 -33.78 30.92 44.88
C GLU A 521 -33.72 32.08 45.88
N GLY A 522 -34.34 33.21 45.53
CA GLY A 522 -34.35 34.41 46.37
C GLY A 522 -33.07 35.26 46.31
N SER A 523 -32.05 34.87 45.55
CA SER A 523 -30.87 35.70 45.28
C SER A 523 -31.06 36.55 44.03
N GLU A 524 -30.78 37.85 44.11
CA GLU A 524 -30.81 38.76 42.94
C GLU A 524 -29.63 38.51 41.97
N ALA A 525 -28.49 38.06 42.49
CA ALA A 525 -27.28 37.82 41.70
C ALA A 525 -26.84 36.33 41.75
N PRO A 526 -26.21 35.80 40.68
CA PRO A 526 -25.60 34.48 40.70
C PRO A 526 -24.45 34.39 41.72
N VAL A 527 -24.37 33.28 42.44
CA VAL A 527 -23.32 33.00 43.42
C VAL A 527 -22.16 32.28 42.73
N VAL A 528 -20.92 32.75 42.93
CA VAL A 528 -19.72 32.10 42.41
C VAL A 528 -19.33 30.94 43.32
N LEU A 529 -19.11 29.76 42.74
CA LEU A 529 -18.66 28.58 43.49
C LEU A 529 -17.15 28.61 43.71
N LYS A 530 -16.73 28.29 44.94
CA LYS A 530 -15.33 28.30 45.41
C LYS A 530 -14.99 27.00 46.13
N ASN A 531 -13.69 26.78 46.37
CA ASN A 531 -13.13 25.60 47.06
C ASN A 531 -13.36 24.29 46.30
N TRP A 532 -12.84 24.25 45.08
CA TRP A 532 -12.93 23.10 44.19
C TRP A 532 -11.95 22.00 44.60
N THR A 533 -12.38 20.75 44.52
CA THR A 533 -11.52 19.57 44.64
C THR A 533 -11.44 18.87 43.29
N ILE A 534 -10.23 18.62 42.80
CA ILE A 534 -9.98 18.11 41.45
C ILE A 534 -9.20 16.81 41.54
N GLN A 535 -9.65 15.78 40.81
CA GLN A 535 -9.07 14.45 40.83
C GLN A 535 -8.91 13.91 39.39
N PRO A 536 -7.68 13.91 38.84
CA PRO A 536 -7.44 13.34 37.52
C PRO A 536 -7.58 11.81 37.52
N TYR A 537 -7.77 11.22 36.33
CA TYR A 537 -7.94 9.80 36.07
C TYR A 537 -9.23 9.19 36.62
N LEU A 538 -9.69 8.14 35.95
CA LEU A 538 -10.65 7.18 36.49
C LEU A 538 -9.92 6.13 37.34
N ILE A 539 -10.63 5.46 38.26
CA ILE A 539 -10.01 4.43 39.11
C ILE A 539 -9.66 3.20 38.28
N GLY A 540 -10.47 2.83 37.31
CA GLY A 540 -10.20 1.71 36.41
C GLY A 540 -8.91 1.89 35.62
N GLU A 541 -8.57 3.11 35.20
CA GLU A 541 -7.27 3.43 34.58
C GLU A 541 -6.14 3.19 35.59
N LEU A 542 -6.27 3.69 36.83
CA LEU A 542 -5.25 3.53 37.86
C LEU A 542 -5.07 2.07 38.32
N LEU A 543 -6.10 1.24 38.19
CA LEU A 543 -6.06 -0.19 38.47
C LEU A 543 -5.55 -1.02 37.28
N GLY A 544 -5.45 -0.43 36.09
CA GLY A 544 -4.96 -1.10 34.88
C GLY A 544 -6.01 -1.92 34.13
N LEU A 545 -7.30 -1.55 34.18
CA LEU A 545 -8.37 -2.18 33.39
C LEU A 545 -8.26 -1.88 31.87
N ASP A 546 -7.47 -0.88 31.50
CA ASP A 546 -7.08 -0.53 30.13
C ASP A 546 -5.87 -1.33 29.61
N SER A 547 -5.29 -2.19 30.45
CA SER A 547 -4.05 -2.92 30.16
C SER A 547 -4.28 -4.42 29.89
N ALA A 548 -3.21 -5.13 29.54
CA ALA A 548 -3.24 -6.58 29.36
C ALA A 548 -3.59 -7.34 30.67
N ASN A 549 -3.47 -6.68 31.83
CA ASN A 549 -3.79 -7.25 33.14
C ASN A 549 -5.28 -7.12 33.51
N ALA A 550 -6.09 -6.48 32.67
CA ALA A 550 -7.52 -6.27 32.93
C ALA A 550 -8.28 -7.54 33.39
N PRO A 551 -8.07 -8.76 32.81
CA PRO A 551 -8.74 -9.96 33.30
C PRO A 551 -8.39 -10.30 34.75
N THR A 552 -7.12 -10.13 35.13
CA THR A 552 -6.62 -10.38 36.48
C THR A 552 -7.22 -9.36 37.46
N VAL A 553 -7.20 -8.08 37.10
CA VAL A 553 -7.78 -7.00 37.91
C VAL A 553 -9.29 -7.22 38.07
N ALA A 554 -10.00 -7.52 36.98
CA ALA A 554 -11.44 -7.79 37.01
C ALA A 554 -11.81 -9.06 37.81
N SER A 555 -10.88 -9.99 38.03
CA SER A 555 -11.13 -11.20 38.83
C SER A 555 -11.22 -10.94 40.34
N VAL A 556 -10.62 -9.85 40.82
CA VAL A 556 -10.58 -9.48 42.24
C VAL A 556 -11.48 -8.30 42.57
N LEU A 557 -12.02 -7.61 41.56
CA LEU A 557 -13.00 -6.56 41.75
C LEU A 557 -14.37 -7.14 42.11
N PRO A 558 -15.11 -6.51 43.04
CA PRO A 558 -16.47 -6.94 43.35
C PRO A 558 -17.33 -6.82 42.11
N THR A 559 -17.75 -7.97 41.56
CA THR A 559 -18.66 -8.00 40.41
C THR A 559 -20.06 -7.63 40.87
N THR A 560 -20.60 -6.54 40.33
CA THR A 560 -22.03 -6.25 40.44
C THR A 560 -22.79 -7.19 39.51
N THR A 561 -23.30 -8.30 40.05
CA THR A 561 -24.27 -9.16 39.36
C THR A 561 -25.57 -8.37 39.14
N THR A 562 -25.86 -8.07 37.88
CA THR A 562 -27.16 -7.67 37.29
C THR A 562 -28.32 -7.26 38.24
N ALA A 563 -28.78 -6.01 38.05
CA ALA A 563 -30.17 -5.52 38.15
C ALA A 563 -30.51 -4.35 39.12
N THR A 564 -29.57 -3.82 39.92
CA THR A 564 -29.85 -2.69 40.83
C THR A 564 -28.57 -1.86 40.99
N VAL A 565 -28.30 -0.73 40.33
CA VAL A 565 -29.10 0.43 39.95
C VAL A 565 -28.53 0.94 38.63
N ALA A 566 -29.34 1.14 37.60
CA ALA A 566 -28.95 1.85 36.39
C ALA A 566 -28.83 3.35 36.71
N VAL A 567 -27.79 3.76 37.46
CA VAL A 567 -27.48 5.19 37.59
C VAL A 567 -26.91 5.62 36.25
N ALA A 568 -27.71 6.35 35.47
CA ALA A 568 -27.27 6.95 34.21
C ALA A 568 -26.01 7.79 34.45
N GLY A 569 -25.20 8.03 33.43
CA GLY A 569 -24.05 8.94 33.54
C GLY A 569 -22.75 8.36 34.09
N ILE A 570 -22.77 7.39 35.01
CA ILE A 570 -21.52 6.88 35.63
C ILE A 570 -20.73 6.01 34.63
N PRO A 571 -19.42 6.23 34.44
CA PRO A 571 -18.60 5.38 33.58
C PRO A 571 -18.52 3.92 34.07
N ARG A 572 -18.44 3.00 33.12
CA ARG A 572 -18.42 1.55 33.38
C ARG A 572 -17.38 0.86 32.51
N TRP A 573 -16.77 -0.18 33.07
CA TRP A 573 -15.87 -1.07 32.35
C TRP A 573 -16.58 -2.37 32.05
N TYR A 574 -16.69 -2.72 30.78
CA TYR A 574 -17.14 -4.02 30.30
C TYR A 574 -15.92 -4.84 29.93
N ILE A 575 -15.77 -6.02 30.53
CA ILE A 575 -14.65 -6.95 30.30
C ILE A 575 -15.21 -8.26 29.76
N SER A 576 -14.78 -8.66 28.57
CA SER A 576 -15.25 -9.91 27.97
C SER A 576 -14.63 -11.12 28.67
N ALA A 577 -15.34 -12.25 28.66
CA ALA A 577 -14.68 -13.54 28.81
C ALA A 577 -13.68 -13.76 27.66
N PRO A 578 -12.63 -14.58 27.85
CA PRO A 578 -11.72 -14.93 26.77
C PRO A 578 -12.45 -15.56 25.58
N PHE A 579 -12.14 -15.13 24.36
CA PHE A 579 -12.78 -15.64 23.15
C PHE A 579 -11.80 -15.91 22.01
N ASP A 580 -12.23 -16.75 21.07
CA ASP A 580 -11.41 -17.22 19.97
C ASP A 580 -11.82 -16.56 18.64
N VAL A 581 -10.86 -16.34 17.76
CA VAL A 581 -11.08 -15.75 16.43
C VAL A 581 -10.29 -16.54 15.39
N SER A 582 -10.95 -16.94 14.30
CA SER A 582 -10.26 -17.55 13.17
C SER A 582 -9.51 -16.49 12.36
N LEU A 583 -8.18 -16.65 12.31
CA LEU A 583 -7.24 -15.80 11.58
C LEU A 583 -6.62 -16.54 10.37
N GLU A 584 -7.39 -17.38 9.67
CA GLU A 584 -6.86 -18.18 8.54
C GLU A 584 -6.88 -17.43 7.19
N ASN A 585 -7.66 -16.35 7.06
CA ASN A 585 -7.81 -15.62 5.80
C ASN A 585 -7.31 -14.18 5.94
N ASP A 586 -6.20 -13.85 5.26
CA ASP A 586 -5.57 -12.53 5.29
C ASP A 586 -6.37 -11.45 4.53
N ASP A 587 -7.38 -11.84 3.75
CA ASP A 587 -8.27 -10.92 3.02
C ASP A 587 -9.51 -10.49 3.84
N VAL A 588 -9.53 -10.77 5.16
CA VAL A 588 -10.64 -10.42 6.06
C VAL A 588 -10.17 -9.41 7.10
N GLY A 589 -10.87 -8.27 7.16
CA GLY A 589 -10.73 -7.28 8.23
C GLY A 589 -11.69 -7.55 9.39
N PHE A 590 -11.36 -7.05 10.57
CA PHE A 590 -12.19 -7.20 11.77
C PHE A 590 -12.60 -5.83 12.32
N THR A 591 -13.86 -5.72 12.73
CA THR A 591 -14.38 -4.52 13.40
C THR A 591 -15.25 -4.87 14.60
N LEU A 592 -15.44 -3.89 15.47
CA LEU A 592 -16.52 -3.86 16.45
C LEU A 592 -17.61 -2.91 15.97
N ASN A 593 -18.83 -3.43 15.93
CA ASN A 593 -20.03 -2.63 15.79
C ASN A 593 -20.42 -2.07 17.16
N MET A 594 -20.32 -0.76 17.31
CA MET A 594 -20.62 -0.03 18.54
C MET A 594 -21.94 0.74 18.45
N SER A 595 -22.81 0.51 17.45
CA SER A 595 -24.07 1.28 17.26
C SER A 595 -25.01 1.31 18.48
N SER A 596 -24.89 0.37 19.42
CA SER A 596 -25.69 0.30 20.66
C SER A 596 -25.05 1.02 21.86
N MET A 597 -23.83 1.53 21.70
CA MET A 597 -23.04 2.18 22.75
C MET A 597 -23.24 3.70 22.71
N TYR A 598 -22.72 4.43 23.70
CA TYR A 598 -22.68 5.89 23.68
C TYR A 598 -21.27 6.40 23.45
N LYS A 599 -20.39 6.41 24.45
CA LYS A 599 -19.07 7.02 24.33
C LYS A 599 -18.05 6.33 25.22
N GLY A 600 -16.78 6.29 24.82
CA GLY A 600 -15.69 5.88 25.70
C GLY A 600 -14.48 5.39 24.92
N ALA A 601 -13.89 4.27 25.34
CA ALA A 601 -12.67 3.72 24.75
C ALA A 601 -12.69 2.19 24.65
N ILE A 602 -12.01 1.66 23.64
CA ILE A 602 -11.98 0.24 23.31
C ILE A 602 -10.56 -0.30 23.49
N TYR A 603 -10.42 -1.48 24.11
CA TYR A 603 -9.13 -2.15 24.28
C TYR A 603 -9.25 -3.63 23.93
N ILE A 604 -8.34 -4.13 23.09
CA ILE A 604 -8.25 -5.56 22.76
C ILE A 604 -6.89 -6.09 23.23
N ASN A 605 -6.89 -7.10 24.09
CA ASN A 605 -5.67 -7.67 24.67
C ASN A 605 -4.74 -6.62 25.32
N GLY A 606 -5.32 -5.57 25.91
CA GLY A 606 -4.59 -4.44 26.50
C GLY A 606 -4.01 -3.43 25.50
N LYS A 607 -4.38 -3.51 24.21
CA LYS A 607 -4.05 -2.51 23.20
C LYS A 607 -5.24 -1.59 22.98
N ASN A 608 -5.03 -0.29 23.13
CA ASN A 608 -6.08 0.71 22.93
C ASN A 608 -6.36 0.88 21.43
N VAL A 609 -7.60 0.60 21.04
CA VAL A 609 -8.09 0.64 19.67
C VAL A 609 -8.50 2.04 19.26
N GLY A 610 -8.90 2.88 20.22
CA GLY A 610 -9.45 4.20 19.93
C GLY A 610 -10.61 4.55 20.84
N ARG A 611 -11.03 5.81 20.76
CA ARG A 611 -12.29 6.29 21.34
C ARG A 611 -13.47 5.74 20.53
N HIS A 612 -14.62 5.52 21.16
CA HIS A 612 -15.89 5.40 20.44
C HIS A 612 -16.82 6.53 20.85
N PHE A 613 -17.60 7.05 19.91
CA PHE A 613 -18.64 8.03 20.21
C PHE A 613 -19.79 7.93 19.20
N ILE A 614 -20.96 7.53 19.68
CA ILE A 614 -22.17 7.33 18.90
C ILE A 614 -23.09 8.50 19.16
N THR A 615 -22.90 9.55 18.36
CA THR A 615 -23.72 10.75 18.38
C THR A 615 -24.34 10.96 17.00
N PRO A 616 -25.56 11.52 16.91
CA PRO A 616 -26.08 11.98 15.62
C PRO A 616 -25.17 13.06 15.03
N THR A 617 -25.19 13.14 13.70
CA THR A 617 -24.55 14.21 12.95
C THR A 617 -25.50 15.40 12.79
N PHE A 618 -24.94 16.60 12.70
CA PHE A 618 -25.63 17.88 12.55
C PHE A 618 -25.18 18.54 11.24
N PRO A 619 -25.98 19.46 10.66
CA PRO A 619 -25.56 20.18 9.46
C PRO A 619 -24.21 20.87 9.66
N SER A 620 -23.30 20.74 8.69
CA SER A 620 -22.02 21.43 8.73
C SER A 620 -22.22 22.96 8.79
N ALA A 621 -21.37 23.64 9.57
CA ALA A 621 -21.36 25.10 9.62
C ALA A 621 -21.08 25.72 8.24
N GLU A 622 -21.57 26.95 7.99
CA GLU A 622 -21.34 27.69 6.74
C GLU A 622 -19.84 27.85 6.41
N ALA A 623 -18.97 27.82 7.42
CA ALA A 623 -17.51 27.85 7.27
C ALA A 623 -16.94 26.73 6.37
N PHE A 624 -17.69 25.65 6.13
CA PHE A 624 -17.32 24.55 5.25
C PHE A 624 -17.85 24.69 3.82
N ALA A 625 -18.54 25.77 3.47
CA ALA A 625 -19.13 25.96 2.13
C ALA A 625 -18.11 25.86 0.99
N TRP A 626 -16.85 26.22 1.24
CA TRP A 626 -15.76 26.11 0.24
C TRP A 626 -15.45 24.66 -0.16
N LEU A 627 -15.76 23.66 0.69
CA LEU A 627 -15.60 22.23 0.40
C LEU A 627 -16.59 21.73 -0.66
N SER A 628 -17.78 22.35 -0.76
CA SER A 628 -18.88 21.90 -1.63
C SER A 628 -18.52 21.85 -3.11
N ASN A 629 -17.45 22.53 -3.53
CA ASN A 629 -16.93 22.52 -4.89
C ASN A 629 -16.26 21.20 -5.30
N ALA A 630 -15.94 20.32 -4.36
CA ALA A 630 -15.24 19.05 -4.61
C ALA A 630 -15.82 17.85 -3.85
N VAL A 631 -16.54 18.11 -2.76
CA VAL A 631 -16.96 17.09 -1.80
C VAL A 631 -18.46 17.23 -1.55
N THR A 632 -19.16 16.09 -1.49
CA THR A 632 -20.56 16.02 -1.09
C THR A 632 -20.68 15.48 0.33
N GLU A 633 -21.76 15.82 1.02
CA GLU A 633 -22.03 15.31 2.37
C GLU A 633 -23.04 14.17 2.34
N ALA A 634 -22.85 13.20 3.22
CA ALA A 634 -23.83 12.15 3.51
C ALA A 634 -25.05 12.71 4.27
N GLU A 635 -26.03 11.84 4.54
CA GLU A 635 -27.24 12.21 5.27
C GLU A 635 -26.93 12.69 6.71
N VAL A 636 -27.58 13.79 7.12
CA VAL A 636 -27.54 14.33 8.49
C VAL A 636 -28.41 13.48 9.41
N GLY A 637 -27.93 13.20 10.63
CA GLY A 637 -28.67 12.50 11.67
C GLY A 637 -28.04 11.16 12.07
N PRO A 638 -27.71 10.25 11.13
CA PRO A 638 -26.99 9.02 11.46
C PRO A 638 -25.60 9.29 12.05
N PRO A 639 -25.11 8.44 12.99
CA PRO A 639 -23.74 8.52 13.47
C PRO A 639 -22.72 8.25 12.35
N VAL A 640 -21.67 9.07 12.29
CA VAL A 640 -20.66 8.99 11.23
C VAL A 640 -19.81 7.72 11.33
N GLN A 641 -19.52 7.23 12.54
CA GLN A 641 -18.72 6.03 12.76
C GLN A 641 -19.38 5.08 13.77
N THR A 642 -19.70 3.88 13.28
CA THR A 642 -20.26 2.78 14.07
C THR A 642 -19.39 1.53 14.07
N GLN A 643 -18.45 1.43 13.12
CA GLN A 643 -17.51 0.34 12.98
C GLN A 643 -16.12 0.80 13.44
N TYR A 644 -15.51 0.00 14.31
CA TYR A 644 -14.21 0.31 14.91
C TYR A 644 -13.22 -0.77 14.56
N HIS A 645 -12.13 -0.40 13.89
CA HIS A 645 -11.13 -1.33 13.38
C HIS A 645 -10.44 -2.10 14.50
N LEU A 646 -10.41 -3.43 14.37
CA LEU A 646 -9.55 -4.30 15.18
C LEU A 646 -8.39 -4.80 14.32
N PRO A 647 -7.18 -4.25 14.51
CA PRO A 647 -6.00 -4.71 13.78
C PRO A 647 -5.77 -6.19 14.02
N ARG A 648 -5.44 -6.91 12.94
CA ARG A 648 -5.24 -8.36 13.01
C ARG A 648 -4.08 -8.71 13.96
N GLU A 649 -3.05 -7.88 13.99
CA GLU A 649 -1.89 -7.99 14.86
C GLU A 649 -2.22 -7.84 16.35
N TYR A 650 -3.37 -7.26 16.70
CA TYR A 650 -3.82 -7.18 18.08
C TYR A 650 -4.61 -8.44 18.50
N LEU A 651 -5.02 -9.27 17.54
CA LEU A 651 -5.79 -10.48 17.75
C LEU A 651 -4.88 -11.72 17.81
N LYS A 652 -5.28 -12.67 18.65
CA LYS A 652 -4.69 -14.00 18.79
C LYS A 652 -5.69 -15.05 18.26
N PRO A 653 -5.25 -16.25 17.85
CA PRO A 653 -6.17 -17.31 17.47
C PRO A 653 -7.14 -17.70 18.60
N SER A 654 -6.69 -17.62 19.85
CA SER A 654 -7.47 -17.97 21.03
C SER A 654 -7.17 -17.08 22.23
N GLY A 655 -8.13 -17.01 23.16
CA GLY A 655 -7.95 -16.32 24.44
C GLY A 655 -7.83 -14.79 24.34
N ASN A 656 -8.50 -14.19 23.37
CA ASN A 656 -8.59 -12.73 23.27
C ASN A 656 -9.49 -12.18 24.38
N THR A 657 -9.14 -11.01 24.92
CA THR A 657 -10.01 -10.28 25.83
C THR A 657 -10.30 -8.89 25.27
N LEU A 658 -11.57 -8.53 25.22
CA LEU A 658 -12.05 -7.21 24.86
C LEU A 658 -12.46 -6.46 26.13
N VAL A 659 -12.02 -5.22 26.25
CA VAL A 659 -12.45 -4.29 27.31
C VAL A 659 -13.02 -3.05 26.67
N VAL A 660 -14.15 -2.58 27.18
CA VAL A 660 -14.81 -1.35 26.74
C VAL A 660 -15.05 -0.48 27.96
N LEU A 661 -14.45 0.70 27.98
CA LEU A 661 -14.85 1.79 28.87
C LEU A 661 -16.02 2.51 28.23
N GLU A 662 -17.14 2.63 28.95
CA GLU A 662 -18.37 3.24 28.49
C GLU A 662 -18.80 4.35 29.46
N GLU A 663 -18.85 5.57 28.95
CA GLU A 663 -19.43 6.74 29.59
C GLU A 663 -20.97 6.66 29.49
N GLY A 664 -21.70 6.83 30.59
CA GLY A 664 -23.11 7.24 30.49
C GLY A 664 -24.23 6.21 30.21
N ALA A 665 -24.00 4.90 30.36
CA ALA A 665 -24.94 3.85 29.90
C ALA A 665 -26.46 4.04 30.21
N LYS A 666 -27.28 4.00 29.14
CA LYS A 666 -28.61 3.35 29.11
C LYS A 666 -28.44 1.97 28.45
N ASN A 667 -29.27 0.99 28.85
CA ASN A 667 -29.28 -0.42 28.42
C ASN A 667 -28.50 -0.74 27.13
N ILE A 668 -27.40 -1.49 27.28
CA ILE A 668 -26.45 -1.79 26.21
C ILE A 668 -26.57 -3.25 25.78
N ASP A 669 -26.68 -3.51 24.47
CA ASP A 669 -26.54 -4.85 23.87
C ASP A 669 -25.16 -4.96 23.20
N ILE A 670 -24.25 -5.70 23.84
CA ILE A 670 -22.87 -5.96 23.36
C ILE A 670 -22.74 -7.37 22.73
N GLY A 671 -23.84 -8.13 22.60
CA GLY A 671 -23.81 -9.56 22.27
C GLY A 671 -23.46 -9.89 20.80
N LYS A 672 -23.41 -8.90 19.90
CA LYS A 672 -23.21 -9.10 18.45
C LYS A 672 -22.17 -8.15 17.81
N ALA A 673 -21.28 -7.57 18.61
CA ALA A 673 -20.40 -6.50 18.16
C ALA A 673 -19.33 -6.95 17.14
N PHE A 674 -18.82 -8.19 17.21
CA PHE A 674 -17.67 -8.58 16.38
C PHE A 674 -18.07 -8.90 14.94
N VAL A 675 -17.56 -8.10 14.00
CA VAL A 675 -17.93 -8.11 12.58
C VAL A 675 -16.70 -8.45 11.73
N LYS A 676 -16.91 -9.30 10.72
CA LYS A 676 -15.95 -9.61 9.66
C LYS A 676 -16.28 -8.76 8.44
N ILE A 677 -15.26 -8.15 7.86
CA ILE A 677 -15.35 -7.42 6.61
C ILE A 677 -14.89 -8.35 5.50
N VAL A 678 -15.77 -8.60 4.53
CA VAL A 678 -15.47 -9.41 3.35
C VAL A 678 -15.73 -8.57 2.11
N LYS A 679 -14.71 -8.42 1.27
CA LYS A 679 -14.85 -7.79 -0.04
C LYS A 679 -15.64 -8.71 -0.98
N ASN A 680 -16.52 -8.16 -1.83
CA ASN A 680 -17.10 -8.97 -2.90
C ASN A 680 -15.98 -9.48 -3.83
N LYS A 681 -16.13 -10.68 -4.40
CA LYS A 681 -15.17 -11.19 -5.41
C LYS A 681 -15.31 -10.39 -6.71
N ALA A 682 -14.81 -9.15 -6.74
CA ALA A 682 -14.34 -8.52 -7.96
C ALA A 682 -13.04 -9.24 -8.35
N TYR A 683 -13.22 -10.39 -9.01
CA TYR A 683 -12.20 -11.17 -9.71
C TYR A 683 -10.82 -11.24 -9.03
N TYR A 684 -10.75 -11.73 -7.78
CA TYR A 684 -9.52 -12.36 -7.27
C TYR A 684 -9.33 -13.74 -7.95
N LYS A 685 -9.11 -13.69 -9.26
CA LYS A 685 -8.44 -14.72 -10.06
C LYS A 685 -7.51 -14.04 -11.06
N ARG A 686 -6.54 -13.29 -10.53
CA ARG A 686 -5.13 -13.24 -11.01
C ARG A 686 -4.36 -12.11 -10.31
N TYR A 687 -4.07 -12.29 -9.01
CA TYR A 687 -2.76 -11.85 -8.52
C TYR A 687 -1.79 -13.01 -8.73
N GLN A 688 -1.39 -13.20 -9.98
CA GLN A 688 -0.06 -13.69 -10.24
C GLN A 688 0.71 -12.46 -10.65
N THR A 689 1.71 -12.06 -9.86
CA THR A 689 2.75 -11.15 -10.32
C THR A 689 3.08 -11.59 -11.75
N LYS A 690 2.79 -10.76 -12.75
CA LYS A 690 3.13 -11.14 -14.14
C LYS A 690 4.61 -11.48 -14.10
N TYR A 691 4.94 -12.75 -14.34
CA TYR A 691 6.31 -13.24 -14.22
C TYR A 691 7.23 -12.25 -14.91
N ARG A 692 8.34 -11.87 -14.27
CA ARG A 692 9.29 -10.82 -14.72
C ARG A 692 9.45 -10.77 -16.25
N ARG A 693 9.55 -11.95 -16.88
CA ARG A 693 9.71 -12.15 -18.32
C ARG A 693 8.55 -11.63 -19.20
N ARG A 694 7.30 -11.64 -18.70
CA ARG A 694 6.13 -11.05 -19.38
C ARG A 694 6.13 -9.52 -19.36
N ARG A 695 6.67 -8.92 -18.29
CA ARG A 695 6.84 -7.46 -18.20
C ARG A 695 7.97 -6.96 -19.11
N GLU A 696 9.02 -7.77 -19.25
CA GLU A 696 10.17 -7.47 -20.12
C GLU A 696 9.95 -7.85 -21.60
N GLY A 697 8.75 -8.29 -22.01
CA GLY A 697 8.46 -8.67 -23.41
C GLY A 697 9.22 -9.90 -23.92
N LYS A 698 9.86 -10.67 -23.03
CA LYS A 698 10.78 -11.76 -23.41
C LYS A 698 10.08 -13.06 -23.84
N THR A 699 8.78 -13.22 -23.57
CA THR A 699 8.04 -14.46 -23.85
C THR A 699 6.69 -14.14 -24.50
N ASP A 700 6.44 -14.69 -25.69
CA ASP A 700 5.12 -14.70 -26.28
C ASP A 700 4.27 -15.82 -25.65
N TYR A 701 3.42 -15.44 -24.69
CA TYR A 701 2.55 -16.37 -23.98
C TYR A 701 1.39 -16.90 -24.82
N GLN A 702 0.98 -16.20 -25.90
CA GLN A 702 -0.08 -16.71 -26.78
C GLN A 702 0.45 -17.84 -27.64
N SER A 703 1.61 -17.64 -28.26
CA SER A 703 2.32 -18.68 -29.01
C SER A 703 2.71 -19.86 -28.12
N ARG A 704 3.24 -19.60 -26.91
CA ARG A 704 3.53 -20.65 -25.90
C ARG A 704 2.26 -21.40 -25.49
N LYS A 705 1.15 -20.71 -25.24
CA LYS A 705 -0.14 -21.33 -24.89
C LYS A 705 -0.63 -22.22 -26.02
N ALA A 706 -0.57 -21.77 -27.27
CA ALA A 706 -0.95 -22.56 -28.44
C ALA A 706 -0.11 -23.85 -28.56
N LEU A 707 1.19 -23.76 -28.26
CA LEU A 707 2.12 -24.89 -28.26
C LEU A 707 1.86 -25.92 -27.14
N VAL A 708 1.41 -25.50 -25.94
CA VAL A 708 1.15 -26.43 -24.81
C VAL A 708 -0.31 -26.89 -24.72
N THR A 709 -1.24 -26.20 -25.39
CA THR A 709 -2.66 -26.58 -25.38
C THR A 709 -2.87 -27.84 -26.20
N GLN A 710 -3.37 -28.87 -25.53
CA GLN A 710 -3.66 -30.18 -26.10
C GLN A 710 -5.08 -30.21 -26.66
N ALA A 711 -5.26 -30.69 -27.89
CA ALA A 711 -6.58 -30.90 -28.46
C ALA A 711 -7.20 -32.16 -27.87
N LYS A 712 -8.49 -32.11 -27.52
CA LYS A 712 -9.24 -33.29 -27.10
C LYS A 712 -9.57 -34.13 -28.34
N ASN A 713 -8.66 -35.03 -28.73
CA ASN A 713 -8.86 -35.95 -29.84
C ASN A 713 -9.22 -37.37 -29.33
N LYS A 714 -9.82 -38.19 -30.21
CA LYS A 714 -10.29 -39.55 -29.90
C LYS A 714 -9.21 -40.46 -29.31
N TYR A 715 -7.95 -40.21 -29.62
CA TYR A 715 -6.80 -41.04 -29.25
C TYR A 715 -5.93 -40.42 -28.15
N ASN A 716 -6.35 -39.27 -27.60
CA ASN A 716 -5.59 -38.46 -26.64
C ASN A 716 -4.11 -38.21 -27.03
N SER A 717 -3.82 -38.13 -28.33
CA SER A 717 -2.46 -37.95 -28.84
C SER A 717 -1.92 -36.58 -28.44
N PRO A 718 -0.81 -36.50 -27.68
CA PRO A 718 -0.23 -35.23 -27.30
C PRO A 718 0.38 -34.48 -28.49
N LYS A 719 0.28 -33.16 -28.46
CA LYS A 719 1.08 -32.23 -29.24
C LYS A 719 2.50 -32.22 -28.68
N TYR A 720 3.42 -32.79 -29.44
CA TYR A 720 4.84 -32.83 -29.11
C TYR A 720 5.56 -31.56 -29.57
N ARG A 721 6.58 -31.16 -28.82
CA ARG A 721 7.40 -29.99 -29.08
C ARG A 721 8.86 -30.36 -29.07
N LEU A 722 9.62 -29.87 -30.06
CA LEU A 722 11.07 -29.88 -30.03
C LEU A 722 11.55 -28.64 -29.27
N VAL A 723 11.91 -28.82 -28.00
CA VAL A 723 12.40 -27.77 -27.12
C VAL A 723 13.93 -27.73 -27.21
N VAL A 724 14.46 -26.59 -27.64
CA VAL A 724 15.91 -26.39 -27.77
C VAL A 724 16.40 -25.41 -26.71
N ARG A 725 17.42 -25.80 -25.94
CA ARG A 725 18.09 -24.94 -24.95
C ARG A 725 19.58 -24.93 -25.21
N ILE A 726 20.10 -23.75 -25.52
CA ILE A 726 21.53 -23.56 -25.74
C ILE A 726 22.11 -22.87 -24.51
N THR A 727 23.19 -23.42 -23.96
CA THR A 727 24.01 -22.81 -22.91
C THR A 727 25.37 -22.42 -23.50
N ASN A 728 26.28 -21.88 -22.69
CA ASN A 728 27.63 -21.55 -23.17
C ASN A 728 28.48 -22.80 -23.47
N LYS A 729 28.09 -23.99 -23.01
CA LYS A 729 28.89 -25.22 -23.14
C LYS A 729 28.14 -26.39 -23.78
N ASP A 730 26.83 -26.29 -23.95
CA ASP A 730 25.99 -27.43 -24.33
C ASP A 730 24.73 -26.98 -25.09
N ILE A 731 24.28 -27.81 -26.03
CA ILE A 731 23.00 -27.70 -26.74
C ILE A 731 22.13 -28.86 -26.29
N VAL A 732 20.95 -28.54 -25.76
CA VAL A 732 19.99 -29.52 -25.26
C VAL A 732 18.79 -29.53 -26.20
N ALA A 733 18.56 -30.64 -26.88
CA ALA A 733 17.35 -30.90 -27.65
C ALA A 733 16.45 -31.87 -26.88
N GLN A 734 15.16 -31.57 -26.76
CA GLN A 734 14.19 -32.43 -26.06
C GLN A 734 12.87 -32.49 -26.80
N ILE A 735 12.29 -33.68 -26.93
CA ILE A 735 10.92 -33.88 -27.38
C ILE A 735 10.02 -33.91 -26.16
N VAL A 736 9.11 -32.93 -26.05
CA VAL A 736 8.33 -32.67 -24.84
C VAL A 736 6.86 -32.56 -25.15
N TYR A 737 6.00 -33.11 -24.30
CA TYR A 737 4.56 -32.83 -24.32
C TYR A 737 4.06 -32.43 -22.93
N ALA A 738 2.99 -31.63 -22.90
CA ALA A 738 2.48 -31.06 -21.66
C ALA A 738 1.38 -31.92 -21.04
N LYS A 739 1.43 -32.15 -19.72
CA LYS A 739 0.34 -32.66 -18.89
C LYS A 739 -0.06 -31.61 -17.85
N ILE A 740 -1.22 -31.80 -17.21
CA ILE A 740 -1.69 -30.93 -16.11
C ILE A 740 -0.65 -30.84 -14.97
N GLN A 741 0.07 -31.93 -14.71
CA GLN A 741 1.10 -32.02 -13.67
C GLN A 741 2.45 -31.39 -14.08
N GLY A 742 2.64 -31.07 -15.37
CA GLY A 742 3.90 -30.55 -15.89
C GLY A 742 4.28 -31.11 -17.26
N ASP A 743 5.41 -30.62 -17.79
CA ASP A 743 6.00 -31.09 -19.04
C ASP A 743 6.65 -32.48 -18.85
N VAL A 744 6.43 -33.38 -19.81
CA VAL A 744 7.02 -34.72 -19.86
C VAL A 744 7.97 -34.81 -21.04
N VAL A 745 9.22 -35.18 -20.77
CA VAL A 745 10.25 -35.41 -21.80
C VAL A 745 10.13 -36.83 -22.33
N LEU A 746 9.93 -36.98 -23.64
CA LEU A 746 9.84 -38.26 -24.33
C LEU A 746 11.22 -38.77 -24.75
N ALA A 747 12.05 -37.89 -25.31
CA ALA A 747 13.43 -38.15 -25.68
C ALA A 747 14.27 -36.87 -25.49
N ALA A 748 15.57 -37.03 -25.29
CA ALA A 748 16.53 -35.94 -25.15
C ALA A 748 17.85 -36.30 -25.83
N ALA A 749 18.53 -35.31 -26.39
CA ALA A 749 19.90 -35.39 -26.87
C ALA A 749 20.66 -34.13 -26.46
N TYR A 750 21.97 -34.29 -26.23
CA TYR A 750 22.83 -33.22 -25.75
C TYR A 750 24.10 -33.13 -26.61
N SER A 751 24.61 -31.93 -26.85
CA SER A 751 25.82 -31.78 -27.67
C SER A 751 27.08 -32.29 -26.98
N HIS A 752 27.08 -32.40 -25.64
CA HIS A 752 28.13 -33.11 -24.91
C HIS A 752 28.20 -34.63 -25.17
N GLU A 753 27.23 -35.19 -25.90
CA GLU A 753 27.29 -36.57 -26.40
C GLU A 753 28.06 -36.68 -27.72
N LEU A 754 28.24 -35.58 -28.45
CA LEU A 754 28.87 -35.55 -29.77
C LEU A 754 30.34 -36.01 -29.82
N PRO A 755 31.17 -35.87 -28.75
CA PRO A 755 32.52 -36.44 -28.75
C PRO A 755 32.55 -37.95 -29.02
N ARG A 756 31.49 -38.70 -28.68
CA ARG A 756 31.37 -40.13 -29.01
C ARG A 756 31.25 -40.40 -30.51
N TYR A 757 30.78 -39.41 -31.26
CA TYR A 757 30.56 -39.46 -32.70
C TYR A 757 31.64 -38.68 -33.46
N GLY A 758 32.79 -38.39 -32.83
CA GLY A 758 33.93 -37.74 -33.48
C GLY A 758 34.04 -36.23 -33.25
N VAL A 759 32.97 -35.51 -32.92
CA VAL A 759 33.01 -34.05 -32.67
C VAL A 759 33.42 -33.77 -31.22
N LYS A 760 34.72 -33.70 -30.95
CA LYS A 760 35.27 -33.54 -29.59
C LYS A 760 35.21 -32.11 -29.05
N VAL A 761 35.30 -31.12 -29.93
CA VAL A 761 35.38 -29.68 -29.62
C VAL A 761 34.32 -28.91 -30.40
N GLY A 762 34.10 -27.63 -30.09
CA GLY A 762 33.12 -26.83 -30.84
C GLY A 762 31.65 -27.16 -30.60
N LEU A 763 31.32 -27.79 -29.47
CA LEU A 763 30.00 -28.38 -29.18
C LEU A 763 28.79 -27.42 -29.13
N THR A 764 28.99 -26.14 -29.45
CA THR A 764 27.89 -25.17 -29.49
C THR A 764 27.85 -24.34 -30.78
N ASN A 765 28.65 -24.65 -31.81
CA ASN A 765 28.53 -24.00 -33.11
C ASN A 765 27.26 -24.47 -33.87
N TRP A 766 27.06 -23.99 -35.10
CA TRP A 766 25.85 -24.32 -35.87
C TRP A 766 25.83 -25.80 -36.31
N SER A 767 26.97 -26.37 -36.71
CA SER A 767 27.12 -27.78 -37.12
C SER A 767 26.87 -28.75 -35.96
N ALA A 768 27.38 -28.44 -34.76
CA ALA A 768 27.07 -29.18 -33.54
C ALA A 768 25.57 -29.09 -33.18
N ALA A 769 24.92 -27.96 -33.48
CA ALA A 769 23.47 -27.83 -33.32
C ALA A 769 22.73 -28.78 -34.29
N TYR A 770 23.15 -28.83 -35.56
CA TYR A 770 22.65 -29.77 -36.55
C TYR A 770 22.81 -31.24 -36.09
N CYS A 771 24.02 -31.64 -35.70
CA CYS A 771 24.30 -32.98 -35.17
C CYS A 771 23.40 -33.34 -33.97
N THR A 772 23.19 -32.39 -33.05
CA THR A 772 22.32 -32.60 -31.88
C THR A 772 20.85 -32.81 -32.29
N GLY A 773 20.40 -32.11 -33.33
CA GLY A 773 19.09 -32.29 -33.96
C GLY A 773 18.94 -33.66 -34.62
N LEU A 774 19.94 -34.06 -35.41
CA LEU A 774 19.99 -35.36 -36.06
C LEU A 774 19.96 -36.49 -35.03
N LEU A 775 20.73 -36.36 -33.95
CA LEU A 775 20.80 -37.33 -32.86
C LEU A 775 19.45 -37.53 -32.17
N ILE A 776 18.73 -36.46 -31.82
CA ILE A 776 17.41 -36.62 -31.18
C ILE A 776 16.38 -37.25 -32.10
N ALA A 777 16.44 -36.95 -33.41
CA ALA A 777 15.54 -37.52 -34.40
C ALA A 777 15.75 -39.03 -34.54
N ARG A 778 16.98 -39.47 -34.81
CA ARG A 778 17.31 -40.90 -34.95
C ARG A 778 17.04 -41.67 -33.65
N ARG A 779 17.38 -41.09 -32.50
CA ARG A 779 17.12 -41.69 -31.17
C ARG A 779 15.62 -41.90 -30.94
N LEU A 780 14.81 -40.88 -31.20
CA LEU A 780 13.36 -40.98 -31.00
C LEU A 780 12.73 -41.99 -31.97
N LEU A 781 13.08 -41.92 -33.27
CA LEU A 781 12.49 -42.81 -34.27
C LEU A 781 12.89 -44.26 -34.03
N THR A 782 14.12 -44.52 -33.57
CA THR A 782 14.55 -45.87 -33.15
C THR A 782 13.74 -46.36 -31.96
N GLN A 783 13.57 -45.52 -30.92
CA GLN A 783 12.74 -45.84 -29.76
C GLN A 783 11.27 -46.15 -30.12
N LEU A 784 10.77 -45.57 -31.22
CA LEU A 784 9.39 -45.75 -31.69
C LEU A 784 9.26 -46.79 -32.82
N ASN A 785 10.33 -47.48 -33.21
CA ASN A 785 10.37 -48.41 -34.35
C ASN A 785 9.89 -47.78 -35.67
N LEU A 786 10.33 -46.55 -35.92
CA LEU A 786 10.03 -45.76 -37.13
C LEU A 786 11.29 -45.39 -37.94
N ALA A 787 12.48 -45.76 -37.45
CA ALA A 787 13.76 -45.33 -38.00
C ALA A 787 14.00 -45.77 -39.45
N ASP A 788 13.57 -46.99 -39.81
CA ASP A 788 13.70 -47.57 -41.17
C ASP A 788 12.64 -47.03 -42.14
N LYS A 789 11.54 -46.49 -41.61
CA LYS A 789 10.43 -45.96 -42.42
C LYS A 789 10.62 -44.50 -42.79
N TYR A 790 11.33 -43.77 -41.92
CA TYR A 790 11.63 -42.36 -42.07
C TYR A 790 13.14 -42.17 -41.85
N GLU A 791 13.91 -42.50 -42.87
CA GLU A 791 15.38 -42.37 -42.85
C GLU A 791 15.84 -40.91 -42.89
N GLY A 792 14.96 -40.00 -43.32
CA GLY A 792 15.22 -38.57 -43.45
C GLY A 792 16.04 -38.23 -44.71
N ASN A 793 16.68 -37.06 -44.74
CA ASN A 793 17.50 -36.67 -45.88
C ASN A 793 18.88 -37.35 -45.82
N GLN A 794 19.18 -38.20 -46.80
CA GLN A 794 20.47 -38.91 -46.88
C GLN A 794 21.52 -38.10 -47.64
N GLU A 795 21.11 -37.20 -48.53
CA GLU A 795 22.00 -36.36 -49.32
C GLU A 795 22.01 -34.94 -48.72
N ILE A 796 23.03 -34.63 -47.93
CA ILE A 796 23.17 -33.32 -47.26
C ILE A 796 23.67 -32.29 -48.26
N ASP A 797 22.82 -31.91 -49.20
CA ASP A 797 23.08 -30.93 -50.27
C ASP A 797 22.73 -29.49 -49.86
N GLY A 798 22.17 -29.30 -48.67
CA GLY A 798 21.77 -27.98 -48.15
C GLY A 798 20.43 -27.47 -48.69
N THR A 799 19.65 -28.30 -49.39
CA THR A 799 18.32 -27.92 -49.88
C THR A 799 17.25 -27.97 -48.79
N TYR A 800 16.12 -27.31 -49.04
CA TYR A 800 14.92 -27.44 -48.20
C TYR A 800 14.40 -28.88 -48.27
N TYR A 801 14.18 -29.49 -47.12
CA TYR A 801 13.72 -30.87 -47.01
C TYR A 801 12.55 -30.94 -46.03
N GLU A 802 11.50 -31.67 -46.40
CA GLU A 802 10.34 -31.94 -45.54
C GLU A 802 10.01 -33.43 -45.55
N VAL A 803 9.67 -33.97 -44.37
CA VAL A 803 9.30 -35.39 -44.23
C VAL A 803 7.82 -35.58 -44.59
N GLU A 804 7.60 -36.27 -45.70
CA GLU A 804 6.27 -36.66 -46.17
C GLU A 804 5.81 -38.01 -45.60
N ALA A 805 4.51 -38.30 -45.70
CA ALA A 805 4.00 -39.60 -45.30
C ALA A 805 4.27 -40.61 -46.44
N VAL A 806 4.65 -41.84 -46.08
CA VAL A 806 4.83 -42.94 -47.02
C VAL A 806 3.54 -43.74 -47.03
N ASP A 807 3.06 -44.11 -48.22
CA ASP A 807 1.91 -44.98 -48.37
C ASP A 807 2.17 -46.34 -47.69
N ASP A 808 1.16 -46.88 -47.00
CA ASP A 808 1.23 -48.12 -46.21
C ASP A 808 2.21 -48.13 -45.01
N ALA A 809 2.68 -46.96 -44.55
CA ALA A 809 3.45 -46.78 -43.30
C ALA A 809 2.67 -46.01 -42.21
N PRO A 810 3.01 -46.18 -40.91
CA PRO A 810 2.51 -45.29 -39.85
C PRO A 810 2.96 -43.86 -40.12
N ARG A 811 2.09 -42.86 -39.88
CA ARG A 811 2.41 -41.44 -40.11
C ARG A 811 3.73 -41.00 -39.46
N PRO A 812 4.47 -40.06 -40.07
CA PRO A 812 5.73 -39.59 -39.52
C PRO A 812 5.51 -38.92 -38.17
N PHE A 813 6.49 -39.04 -37.27
CA PHE A 813 6.40 -38.44 -35.95
C PHE A 813 6.42 -36.91 -36.08
N GLN A 814 5.29 -36.28 -35.75
CA GLN A 814 5.14 -34.84 -35.86
C GLN A 814 5.39 -34.12 -34.54
N CYS A 815 6.22 -33.09 -34.57
CA CYS A 815 6.40 -32.17 -33.45
C CYS A 815 6.54 -30.72 -33.93
N PHE A 816 6.44 -29.76 -33.01
CA PHE A 816 6.56 -28.33 -33.32
C PHE A 816 7.81 -27.75 -32.67
N LEU A 817 8.58 -26.95 -33.41
CA LEU A 817 9.73 -26.26 -32.84
C LEU A 817 9.28 -25.26 -31.78
N ASP A 818 9.82 -25.41 -30.58
CA ASP A 818 9.64 -24.48 -29.47
C ASP A 818 10.94 -23.70 -29.28
N VAL A 819 11.02 -22.58 -30.00
CA VAL A 819 12.16 -21.64 -29.96
C VAL A 819 12.35 -20.98 -28.60
N GLY A 820 11.38 -21.15 -27.68
CA GLY A 820 11.42 -20.63 -26.33
C GLY A 820 11.55 -19.10 -26.29
N LEU A 821 12.71 -18.63 -25.86
CA LEU A 821 13.03 -17.20 -25.67
C LEU A 821 14.13 -16.72 -26.62
N ARG A 822 14.53 -17.56 -27.58
CA ARG A 822 15.55 -17.22 -28.56
C ARG A 822 14.93 -16.34 -29.63
N ARG A 823 15.60 -15.23 -29.96
CA ARG A 823 15.22 -14.39 -31.09
C ARG A 823 15.33 -15.21 -32.37
N THR A 824 14.30 -15.18 -33.21
CA THR A 824 14.22 -15.92 -34.47
C THR A 824 14.93 -15.15 -35.59
N THR A 825 16.24 -14.99 -35.47
CA THR A 825 17.09 -14.42 -36.53
C THR A 825 17.55 -15.52 -37.49
N THR A 826 17.77 -15.16 -38.75
CA THR A 826 18.40 -16.03 -39.76
C THR A 826 19.78 -16.47 -39.25
N GLY A 827 20.11 -17.75 -39.42
CA GLY A 827 21.37 -18.32 -38.93
C GLY A 827 21.41 -18.63 -37.42
N SER A 828 20.31 -18.46 -36.69
CA SER A 828 20.24 -18.88 -35.28
C SER A 828 20.43 -20.39 -35.15
N ARG A 829 21.28 -20.81 -34.21
CA ARG A 829 21.60 -22.22 -33.91
C ARG A 829 20.37 -23.08 -33.55
N VAL A 830 19.27 -22.48 -33.11
CA VAL A 830 18.00 -23.20 -32.88
C VAL A 830 17.47 -23.82 -34.19
N PHE A 831 17.68 -23.13 -35.31
CA PHE A 831 17.31 -23.63 -36.64
C PHE A 831 18.30 -24.67 -37.17
N GLY A 832 19.55 -24.70 -36.67
CA GLY A 832 20.46 -25.83 -36.89
C GLY A 832 19.92 -27.11 -36.28
N VAL A 833 19.48 -27.07 -35.00
CA VAL A 833 18.82 -28.22 -34.35
C VAL A 833 17.54 -28.63 -35.08
N LEU A 834 16.73 -27.67 -35.54
CA LEU A 834 15.56 -27.95 -36.37
C LEU A 834 15.94 -28.70 -37.64
N LYS A 835 16.90 -28.17 -38.42
CA LYS A 835 17.31 -28.74 -39.71
C LYS A 835 17.84 -30.16 -39.54
N GLY A 836 18.72 -30.38 -38.57
CA GLY A 836 19.20 -31.74 -38.25
C GLY A 836 18.08 -32.69 -37.81
N ALA A 837 17.10 -32.20 -37.05
CA ALA A 837 15.97 -33.03 -36.62
C ALA A 837 15.05 -33.42 -37.78
N VAL A 838 14.84 -32.53 -38.75
CA VAL A 838 14.06 -32.80 -39.95
C VAL A 838 14.81 -33.74 -40.88
N ASP A 839 16.10 -33.49 -41.13
CA ASP A 839 16.96 -34.37 -41.93
C ASP A 839 17.17 -35.75 -41.29
N GLY A 840 16.95 -35.87 -39.99
CA GLY A 840 16.91 -37.14 -39.27
C GLY A 840 15.58 -37.90 -39.35
N GLY A 841 14.55 -37.32 -39.99
CA GLY A 841 13.26 -37.97 -40.24
C GLY A 841 12.08 -37.48 -39.38
N LEU A 842 12.22 -36.41 -38.59
CA LEU A 842 11.08 -35.84 -37.85
C LEU A 842 10.27 -34.88 -38.73
N LYS A 843 8.93 -35.00 -38.67
CA LYS A 843 8.05 -34.03 -39.32
C LYS A 843 7.90 -32.79 -38.45
N ILE A 844 8.54 -31.69 -38.84
CA ILE A 844 8.45 -30.40 -38.15
C ILE A 844 8.00 -29.34 -39.15
N PRO A 845 6.80 -28.75 -38.99
CA PRO A 845 6.36 -27.67 -39.88
C PRO A 845 7.32 -26.47 -39.79
N HIS A 846 7.93 -26.10 -40.91
CA HIS A 846 8.91 -25.02 -40.97
C HIS A 846 8.97 -24.36 -42.36
N SER A 847 9.81 -23.33 -42.50
CA SER A 847 10.12 -22.65 -43.76
C SER A 847 11.62 -22.38 -43.83
N GLU A 848 12.14 -22.25 -45.05
CA GLU A 848 13.56 -22.00 -45.34
C GLU A 848 14.08 -20.62 -44.89
N ASN A 849 13.18 -19.67 -44.62
CA ASN A 849 13.50 -18.26 -44.32
C ASN A 849 14.36 -17.97 -43.07
N ARG A 850 14.75 -19.00 -42.30
CA ARG A 850 15.60 -18.85 -41.11
C ARG A 850 16.92 -19.60 -41.19
N PHE A 851 17.17 -20.30 -42.28
CA PHE A 851 18.44 -20.98 -42.50
C PHE A 851 19.54 -20.01 -42.97
N PRO A 852 20.82 -20.26 -42.62
CA PRO A 852 21.95 -19.63 -43.29
C PRO A 852 21.80 -19.73 -44.82
N GLY A 853 22.12 -18.66 -45.55
CA GLY A 853 21.96 -18.59 -47.01
C GLY A 853 20.62 -18.02 -47.49
N TRP A 854 19.65 -17.75 -46.60
CA TRP A 854 18.40 -17.10 -47.00
C TRP A 854 18.56 -15.60 -47.26
N ASP A 855 18.26 -15.17 -48.49
CA ASP A 855 18.18 -13.75 -48.84
C ASP A 855 16.73 -13.24 -48.74
N THR A 856 16.52 -12.25 -47.89
CA THR A 856 15.20 -11.62 -47.69
C THR A 856 14.70 -10.84 -48.89
N SER A 857 15.60 -10.44 -49.80
CA SER A 857 15.29 -9.60 -50.97
C SER A 857 14.79 -10.45 -52.14
N SER A 858 15.55 -11.48 -52.51
CA SER A 858 15.15 -12.46 -53.54
C SER A 858 14.13 -13.48 -53.05
N LYS A 859 14.06 -13.73 -51.73
CA LYS A 859 13.28 -14.82 -51.11
C LYS A 859 13.72 -16.21 -51.61
N GLU A 860 15.01 -16.38 -51.79
CA GLU A 860 15.63 -17.65 -52.19
C GLU A 860 16.64 -18.10 -51.12
N LEU A 861 16.76 -19.42 -50.96
CA LEU A 861 17.76 -20.06 -50.11
C LEU A 861 18.96 -20.46 -50.96
N ASP A 862 20.14 -19.95 -50.63
CA ASP A 862 21.39 -20.49 -51.13
C ASP A 862 21.71 -21.81 -50.42
N ALA A 863 21.46 -22.92 -51.11
CA ALA A 863 21.69 -24.27 -50.61
C ALA A 863 23.18 -24.55 -50.33
N GLU A 864 24.10 -23.93 -51.10
CA GLU A 864 25.53 -24.12 -50.93
C GLU A 864 26.00 -23.53 -49.59
N THR A 865 25.55 -22.31 -49.27
CA THR A 865 25.79 -21.70 -47.95
C THR A 865 25.19 -22.54 -46.83
N LEU A 866 23.99 -23.09 -47.00
CA LEU A 866 23.39 -23.93 -45.94
C LEU A 866 24.20 -25.22 -45.74
N ARG A 867 24.59 -25.91 -46.82
CA ARG A 867 25.43 -27.11 -46.76
C ARG A 867 26.72 -26.83 -46.00
N LYS A 868 27.40 -25.74 -46.34
CA LYS A 868 28.63 -25.30 -45.68
C LYS A 868 28.47 -25.07 -44.18
N TYR A 869 27.33 -24.54 -43.74
CA TYR A 869 27.02 -24.43 -42.31
C TYR A 869 26.77 -25.81 -41.65
N ILE A 870 26.16 -26.76 -42.36
CA ILE A 870 25.93 -28.12 -41.86
C ILE A 870 27.27 -28.85 -41.64
N VAL A 871 28.20 -28.77 -42.59
CA VAL A 871 29.50 -29.48 -42.54
C VAL A 871 30.65 -28.69 -41.92
N GLY A 872 30.37 -27.57 -41.24
CA GLY A 872 31.38 -26.85 -40.45
C GLY A 872 32.26 -25.86 -41.20
N GLY A 873 32.01 -25.62 -42.50
CA GLY A 873 32.80 -24.70 -43.33
C GLY A 873 32.86 -23.26 -42.78
N HIS A 874 31.81 -22.76 -42.15
CA HIS A 874 31.83 -21.43 -41.50
C HIS A 874 32.85 -21.32 -40.33
N VAL A 875 33.19 -22.44 -39.69
CA VAL A 875 34.21 -22.48 -38.63
C VAL A 875 35.59 -22.69 -39.25
N SER A 876 35.68 -23.55 -40.27
CA SER A 876 36.90 -23.77 -41.06
C SER A 876 37.43 -22.46 -41.65
N GLU A 877 36.58 -21.67 -42.34
CA GLU A 877 37.00 -20.40 -42.93
C GLU A 877 37.45 -19.38 -41.90
N TYR A 878 36.70 -19.26 -40.80
CA TYR A 878 37.09 -18.35 -39.71
C TYR A 878 38.38 -18.79 -39.02
N MET A 879 38.64 -20.10 -39.00
CA MET A 879 39.89 -20.66 -38.48
C MET A 879 41.07 -20.36 -39.40
N ALA A 880 40.91 -20.54 -40.71
CA ALA A 880 41.92 -20.22 -41.71
C ALA A 880 42.21 -18.70 -41.79
N GLU A 881 41.17 -17.86 -41.79
CA GLU A 881 41.31 -16.39 -41.77
C GLU A 881 42.12 -15.94 -40.54
N LEU A 882 41.80 -16.45 -39.34
CA LEU A 882 42.55 -16.09 -38.14
C LEU A 882 43.98 -16.66 -38.13
N GLU A 883 44.20 -17.82 -38.73
CA GLU A 883 45.54 -18.41 -38.87
C GLU A 883 46.46 -17.53 -39.75
N GLU A 884 45.90 -16.88 -40.78
CA GLU A 884 46.62 -15.96 -41.67
C GLU A 884 46.75 -14.54 -41.10
N ASP A 885 45.68 -13.98 -40.51
CA ASP A 885 45.58 -12.55 -40.18
C ASP A 885 45.90 -12.19 -38.71
N ASP A 886 45.69 -13.10 -37.75
CA ASP A 886 45.88 -12.84 -36.31
C ASP A 886 46.21 -14.13 -35.53
N GLU A 887 47.49 -14.52 -35.58
CA GLU A 887 48.03 -15.75 -34.98
C GLU A 887 47.76 -15.84 -33.45
N ASP A 888 47.73 -14.71 -32.74
CA ASP A 888 47.44 -14.66 -31.30
C ASP A 888 45.96 -14.95 -31.02
N SER A 889 45.05 -14.39 -31.82
CA SER A 889 43.62 -14.72 -31.73
C SER A 889 43.33 -16.15 -32.16
N TYR A 890 44.02 -16.67 -33.18
CA TYR A 890 43.93 -18.07 -33.61
C TYR A 890 44.29 -19.02 -32.46
N LYS A 891 45.49 -18.88 -31.88
CA LYS A 891 45.96 -19.71 -30.77
C LYS A 891 45.04 -19.66 -29.56
N ARG A 892 44.42 -18.51 -29.30
CA ARG A 892 43.50 -18.32 -28.16
C ARG A 892 42.10 -18.91 -28.41
N GLN A 893 41.50 -18.67 -29.58
CA GLN A 893 40.13 -19.06 -29.88
C GLN A 893 40.03 -20.54 -30.27
N PHE A 894 41.04 -21.07 -30.96
CA PHE A 894 41.10 -22.45 -31.44
C PHE A 894 42.06 -23.35 -30.65
N ALA A 895 42.52 -22.93 -29.46
CA ALA A 895 43.43 -23.68 -28.60
C ALA A 895 43.10 -25.18 -28.46
N LYS A 896 41.81 -25.51 -28.30
CA LYS A 896 41.34 -26.89 -28.16
C LYS A 896 41.27 -27.67 -29.46
N TYR A 897 41.08 -26.98 -30.59
CA TYR A 897 41.14 -27.61 -31.91
C TYR A 897 42.59 -27.96 -32.24
N ILE A 898 43.52 -27.06 -31.90
CA ILE A 898 44.97 -27.30 -32.01
C ILE A 898 45.40 -28.47 -31.10
N GLU A 899 44.90 -28.54 -29.86
CA GLU A 899 45.17 -29.65 -28.92
C GLU A 899 44.67 -31.01 -29.45
N GLU A 900 43.57 -31.02 -30.21
CA GLU A 900 43.00 -32.22 -30.82
C GLU A 900 43.48 -32.45 -32.26
N GLU A 901 44.47 -31.68 -32.72
CA GLU A 901 45.07 -31.76 -34.07
C GLU A 901 44.05 -31.61 -35.21
N ILE A 902 43.07 -30.70 -35.05
CA ILE A 902 42.04 -30.39 -36.06
C ILE A 902 42.44 -29.11 -36.80
N SER A 903 42.69 -29.21 -38.10
CA SER A 903 42.99 -28.09 -39.01
C SER A 903 41.73 -27.59 -39.75
N PRO A 904 41.78 -26.43 -40.43
CA PRO A 904 40.66 -25.93 -41.23
C PRO A 904 40.14 -26.93 -42.28
N ASP A 905 41.02 -27.74 -42.87
CA ASP A 905 40.66 -28.69 -43.94
C ASP A 905 39.89 -29.92 -43.42
N ASP A 906 39.95 -30.20 -42.11
CA ASP A 906 39.39 -31.41 -41.51
C ASP A 906 37.88 -31.30 -41.19
N PHE A 907 37.30 -30.10 -41.22
CA PHE A 907 35.94 -29.86 -40.72
C PHE A 907 34.85 -30.61 -41.49
N GLU A 908 34.93 -30.65 -42.81
CA GLU A 908 33.90 -31.29 -43.64
C GLU A 908 33.85 -32.79 -43.38
N GLU A 909 34.99 -33.47 -43.46
CA GLU A 909 35.11 -34.91 -43.17
C GLU A 909 34.72 -35.23 -41.71
N LEU A 910 35.08 -34.36 -40.76
CA LEU A 910 34.74 -34.52 -39.34
C LEU A 910 33.22 -34.58 -39.12
N TYR A 911 32.46 -33.64 -39.70
CA TYR A 911 31.02 -33.58 -39.51
C TYR A 911 30.28 -34.64 -40.34
N GLU A 912 30.76 -35.00 -41.53
CA GLU A 912 30.19 -36.10 -42.32
C GLU A 912 30.29 -37.44 -41.57
N LYS A 913 31.47 -37.77 -41.04
CA LYS A 913 31.67 -38.96 -40.18
C LYS A 913 30.78 -38.93 -38.94
N ALA A 914 30.57 -37.75 -38.34
CA ALA A 914 29.68 -37.62 -37.20
C ALA A 914 28.21 -37.87 -37.58
N HIS A 915 27.76 -37.41 -38.75
CA HIS A 915 26.41 -37.68 -39.24
C HIS A 915 26.18 -39.18 -39.47
N GLU A 916 27.14 -39.88 -40.08
CA GLU A 916 27.10 -41.34 -40.28
C GLU A 916 27.05 -42.08 -38.94
N ALA A 917 27.99 -41.78 -38.03
CA ALA A 917 28.06 -42.44 -36.72
C ALA A 917 26.79 -42.23 -35.87
N ILE A 918 26.16 -41.06 -35.97
CA ILE A 918 24.87 -40.78 -35.31
C ILE A 918 23.75 -41.64 -35.91
N ARG A 919 23.74 -41.85 -37.23
CA ARG A 919 22.73 -42.68 -37.92
C ARG A 919 22.89 -44.15 -37.57
N GLU A 920 24.11 -44.63 -37.42
CA GLU A 920 24.41 -46.02 -37.05
C GLU A 920 24.04 -46.34 -35.59
N ASN A 921 24.36 -45.45 -34.63
CA ASN A 921 24.17 -45.74 -33.21
C ASN A 921 23.68 -44.53 -32.39
N PRO A 922 22.40 -44.16 -32.48
CA PRO A 922 21.87 -42.98 -31.77
C PRO A 922 21.58 -43.20 -30.28
N GLU A 923 21.87 -44.38 -29.73
CA GLU A 923 21.46 -44.76 -28.38
C GLU A 923 22.13 -43.94 -27.28
N ARG A 924 21.37 -43.68 -26.21
CA ARG A 924 21.86 -42.99 -25.02
C ARG A 924 22.54 -43.98 -24.08
N ILE A 925 23.85 -43.84 -23.89
CA ILE A 925 24.57 -44.57 -22.83
C ILE A 925 24.45 -43.77 -21.53
N ALA A 926 23.89 -44.41 -20.49
CA ALA A 926 23.86 -43.82 -19.16
C ALA A 926 25.28 -43.81 -18.56
N LYS A 927 25.72 -42.67 -18.05
CA LYS A 927 26.98 -42.59 -17.29
C LYS A 927 26.79 -43.31 -15.96
N GLU A 928 27.55 -44.38 -15.70
CA GLU A 928 27.58 -44.99 -14.37
C GLU A 928 28.18 -43.99 -13.38
N HIS A 929 27.44 -43.72 -12.31
CA HIS A 929 27.93 -42.95 -11.19
C HIS A 929 28.27 -43.91 -10.06
N GLU A 930 29.55 -44.16 -9.83
CA GLU A 930 30.02 -44.79 -8.60
C GLU A 930 29.95 -43.75 -7.47
N TYR A 931 28.86 -43.80 -6.70
CA TYR A 931 28.76 -43.05 -5.46
C TYR A 931 29.50 -43.81 -4.36
N ASP A 932 30.32 -43.10 -3.57
CA ASP A 932 30.86 -43.65 -2.33
C ASP A 932 29.73 -44.02 -1.34
N ASP A 933 30.05 -44.86 -0.36
CA ASP A 933 29.05 -45.39 0.56
C ASP A 933 28.39 -44.30 1.42
N GLU A 934 29.10 -43.20 1.68
CA GLU A 934 28.58 -42.05 2.43
C GLU A 934 27.56 -41.24 1.61
N ALA A 935 27.79 -41.07 0.31
CA ALA A 935 26.90 -40.46 -0.65
C ALA A 935 25.66 -41.34 -0.90
N LYS A 936 25.84 -42.67 -0.97
CA LYS A 936 24.72 -43.64 -1.00
C LYS A 936 23.86 -43.54 0.26
N GLU A 937 24.46 -43.32 1.42
CA GLU A 937 23.76 -43.21 2.71
C GLU A 937 23.02 -41.86 2.88
N LYS A 938 23.59 -40.76 2.40
CA LYS A 938 22.90 -39.46 2.27
C LYS A 938 21.73 -39.52 1.28
N LEU A 939 21.86 -40.23 0.16
CA LEU A 939 20.79 -40.44 -0.80
C LEU A 939 19.63 -41.30 -0.25
N LYS A 940 19.90 -42.24 0.67
CA LYS A 940 18.86 -43.02 1.38
C LYS A 940 17.94 -42.13 2.23
N LYS A 941 18.42 -41.02 2.80
CA LYS A 941 17.60 -40.07 3.59
C LYS A 941 16.53 -39.34 2.75
N PHE A 942 16.69 -39.23 1.43
CA PHE A 942 15.78 -38.51 0.55
C PHE A 942 14.85 -39.39 -0.30
N LYS A 943 14.97 -40.72 -0.23
CA LYS A 943 13.97 -41.64 -0.77
C LYS A 943 12.97 -42.01 0.32
N MET A 944 11.92 -41.21 0.47
CA MET A 944 10.79 -41.58 1.31
C MET A 944 10.09 -42.79 0.69
N GLN A 945 10.36 -44.00 1.19
CA GLN A 945 9.66 -45.20 0.74
C GLN A 945 8.15 -45.03 0.96
N ARG A 946 7.37 -45.30 -0.09
CA ARG A 946 5.91 -45.14 -0.08
C ARG A 946 5.33 -46.17 0.89
N ARG A 947 4.96 -45.73 2.10
CA ARG A 947 4.34 -46.59 3.11
C ARG A 947 3.06 -47.23 2.56
N ASN A 948 2.92 -48.54 2.75
CA ASN A 948 1.68 -49.26 2.43
C ASN A 948 0.57 -48.88 3.44
N LEU A 949 -0.67 -49.28 3.14
CA LEU A 949 -1.83 -48.88 3.94
C LEU A 949 -1.68 -49.29 5.42
N LYS A 950 -1.21 -50.51 5.67
CA LYS A 950 -0.98 -51.03 7.03
C LYS A 950 0.02 -50.17 7.81
N GLN A 951 1.15 -49.82 7.20
CA GLN A 951 2.17 -48.95 7.79
C GLN A 951 1.66 -47.51 8.04
N ARG A 952 0.71 -47.01 7.25
CA ARG A 952 0.09 -45.70 7.49
C ARG A 952 -0.85 -45.74 8.68
N VAL A 953 -1.67 -46.79 8.78
CA VAL A 953 -2.61 -46.99 9.90
C VAL A 953 -1.85 -47.17 11.21
N ASP A 954 -0.79 -47.99 11.23
CA ASP A 954 0.02 -48.17 12.44
C ASP A 954 0.72 -46.89 12.89
N ARG A 955 1.20 -46.07 11.95
CA ARG A 955 1.79 -44.77 12.27
C ARG A 955 0.78 -43.80 12.87
N ILE A 956 -0.47 -43.81 12.39
CA ILE A 956 -1.56 -43.01 12.98
C ILE A 956 -1.85 -43.50 14.40
N LYS A 957 -1.87 -44.83 14.62
CA LYS A 957 -2.09 -45.43 15.93
C LYS A 957 -0.97 -45.05 16.91
N GLN A 958 0.29 -45.10 16.48
CA GLN A 958 1.46 -44.67 17.27
C GLN A 958 1.44 -43.18 17.58
N LYS A 959 1.06 -42.32 16.61
CA LYS A 959 0.92 -40.88 16.86
C LYS A 959 -0.19 -40.57 17.85
N LYS A 960 -1.34 -41.27 17.76
CA LYS A 960 -2.42 -41.13 18.75
C LYS A 960 -1.97 -41.58 20.14
N ALA A 961 -1.28 -42.71 20.24
CA ALA A 961 -0.76 -43.21 21.51
C ALA A 961 0.29 -42.26 22.12
N SER A 962 1.20 -41.71 21.31
CA SER A 962 2.19 -40.74 21.77
C SER A 962 1.57 -39.41 22.19
N TRP A 963 0.53 -38.95 21.50
CA TRP A 963 -0.20 -37.74 21.88
C TRP A 963 -1.00 -37.94 23.18
N LEU A 964 -1.66 -39.10 23.34
CA LEU A 964 -2.36 -39.46 24.59
C LEU A 964 -1.39 -39.62 25.76
N ALA A 965 -0.22 -40.24 25.54
CA ALA A 965 0.81 -40.37 26.57
C ALA A 965 1.41 -39.02 26.97
N LYS A 966 1.53 -38.06 26.04
CA LYS A 966 1.92 -36.68 26.36
C LYS A 966 0.84 -35.97 27.17
N ARG A 967 -0.44 -36.08 26.79
CA ARG A 967 -1.55 -35.51 27.57
C ARG A 967 -1.62 -36.08 28.99
N ALA A 968 -1.42 -37.38 29.15
CA ALA A 968 -1.42 -38.03 30.46
C ALA A 968 -0.16 -37.74 31.30
N ALA A 969 0.87 -37.11 30.72
CA ALA A 969 2.03 -36.60 31.44
C ALA A 969 1.96 -35.08 31.69
N GLU A 970 1.02 -34.40 31.05
CA GLU A 970 0.71 -32.97 31.23
C GLU A 970 -0.48 -32.76 32.19
N GLU A 971 -1.32 -33.80 32.39
CA GLU A 971 -2.26 -33.98 33.52
C GLU A 971 -1.54 -34.60 34.72
#